data_AF-A0A5Q4GT10-F1
#
_entry.id   AF-A0A5Q4GT10-F1
#
_cell.length_a   1.000
_cell.length_b   1.000
_cell.length_c   1.000
_cell.angle_alpha   90.00
_cell.angle_beta   90.00
_cell.angle_gamma   90.00
#
_symmetry.space_group_name_H-M   'P 1'
#
loop_
_entity.id
_entity.type
_entity.pdbx_description
1 polymer ?
#
loop_
_entity_poly.entity_id
_entity_poly.type
_entity_poly.pdbx_seq_one_letter_code
_entity_poly.pdbx_strand_id
1 'polypeptide(L)'
;MMETTENIDLAQVARDVHLPIEKVRATVELLDDGNTVPFITRYRKDRTGGLDEEQIRLVQQTVQKWRALVDRKQRVVKSLQAQGKLTDELAAAIEAADSLRRLEDLYLPFKPKKQTLANLARSRGLEPLAQEILIAAPETADLNGRAAQFVEAEKGLASVEEVLQGAGHLIAERYSENLELRDELRKIIRDSGKLVSTRIEEAAETGPDPFEEDGDHEDALALEDPSLDDASSEDPAPENAPSQDTAAVEDAPPAEPADDVATTENAAPPQTAPPTPDASSAEDGPAVEDPKPVEDPLPTAIATTSEDAGIGEAEPTAVAPPAVALSTESSLQEENATPVEEAATVEDTPTSEDTAPAEDTTPAESVTLAEDVASAADAAPEQDLATGEELGFAPLNEQATADRGEVSPATGDATKESSKRARRREKKLAAMLTVKRLAAKSRKESKKRKREQKIESFKDYFDYKEPLSKIPPHRLLAINRGDRSKILRVKIEVDTDALAKKAEQFVVPPDHPHAEFLRVRLRDALQRLILPSLEREVRRELTEYAELHAVQVFARNLRKLLLQPPVHNRRVLAIDPGFRSGCKLAALDEFGNVLGHTVMHVIGKEEVVRRGRQQIVEMVQMYHIPIIAIGNGTACRETEKLIADVIANELKHRDTQYIVVNEAGASVYSTSAIGREELPRFDPVLRSAVSIGRRVQDPLSELVKINPANIGVGLYQHDVRAKHLQESLDAVVESCVNFVGVDVNTASPALLRYVSGLNQLTARRLYEYRQKHGPFRRRDQFQQVPGFGEAAFIQSAGFLKIVGGDNPLDATWIHPESYETAKRVIDNLGGTIAELATKIPGKKTAVPIAQHAMAQFARGVLADSLHHHEHQAKHEGTAEPAQDDTLSEQPSSAPAPPTMGPAVGEEDAVESNVATETEGQATAETQNALEAETTSGGVAIEQPEPTEQPEPTEQPEPTEQPEPTEQPEPTGTADGTEQADPSELPKAKEAAPTITLTDRAARADAARLAQDLGTGELLLRDILNSLSRPGRDPREDFPKPKFRREIMKLE
;
A
#
# COMPACT_ATOMS: atom_id res chain seq x y z
N MET A 1 -21.37 18.18 20.98
CA MET A 1 -20.00 18.74 20.94
C MET A 1 -19.15 17.89 20.01
N MET A 2 -18.93 18.35 18.78
CA MET A 2 -18.07 17.69 17.77
C MET A 2 -17.20 18.69 16.98
N GLU A 3 -17.17 19.97 17.38
CA GLU A 3 -16.64 21.10 16.59
C GLU A 3 -15.11 21.26 16.64
N THR A 4 -14.37 20.36 17.32
CA THR A 4 -12.98 20.62 17.73
C THR A 4 -11.89 19.99 16.86
N THR A 5 -12.21 19.39 15.71
CA THR A 5 -11.25 18.76 14.78
C THR A 5 -11.15 19.45 13.41
N GLU A 6 -12.13 20.29 13.05
CA GLU A 6 -12.17 20.99 11.76
C GLU A 6 -11.29 22.25 11.74
N ASN A 7 -11.10 22.88 12.91
CA ASN A 7 -10.54 24.22 13.05
C ASN A 7 -8.99 24.25 13.00
N ILE A 8 -8.42 23.96 11.82
CA ILE A 8 -6.99 24.13 11.51
C ILE A 8 -6.73 25.44 10.74
N ASP A 9 -5.56 26.06 10.91
CA ASP A 9 -5.18 27.22 10.10
C ASP A 9 -4.88 26.81 8.65
N LEU A 10 -5.88 26.96 7.77
CA LEU A 10 -5.73 26.74 6.34
C LEU A 10 -4.74 27.72 5.68
N ALA A 11 -4.44 28.86 6.30
CA ALA A 11 -3.37 29.74 5.83
C ALA A 11 -1.99 29.12 6.10
N GLN A 12 -1.80 28.38 7.20
CA GLN A 12 -0.58 27.60 7.44
C GLN A 12 -0.47 26.41 6.50
N VAL A 13 -1.58 25.70 6.25
CA VAL A 13 -1.60 24.65 5.21
C VAL A 13 -1.18 25.24 3.85
N ALA A 14 -1.73 26.39 3.47
CA ALA A 14 -1.38 27.09 2.24
C ALA A 14 0.10 27.51 2.17
N ARG A 15 0.68 27.97 3.30
CA ARG A 15 2.13 28.22 3.43
C ARG A 15 2.95 26.94 3.26
N ASP A 16 2.59 25.87 3.97
CA ASP A 16 3.28 24.55 3.95
C ASP A 16 3.31 23.93 2.54
N VAL A 17 2.23 24.03 1.76
CA VAL A 17 2.12 23.40 0.42
C VAL A 17 2.42 24.36 -0.75
N HIS A 18 2.68 25.64 -0.46
CA HIS A 18 2.94 26.71 -1.42
C HIS A 18 1.81 26.92 -2.47
N LEU A 19 0.55 26.83 -2.04
CA LEU A 19 -0.63 27.05 -2.90
C LEU A 19 -1.51 28.21 -2.37
N PRO A 20 -2.29 28.90 -3.24
CA PRO A 20 -3.24 29.91 -2.80
C PRO A 20 -4.28 29.36 -1.81
N ILE A 21 -4.56 30.10 -0.74
CA ILE A 21 -5.47 29.66 0.35
C ILE A 21 -6.88 29.31 -0.14
N GLU A 22 -7.37 29.98 -1.19
CA GLU A 22 -8.68 29.71 -1.80
C GLU A 22 -8.73 28.30 -2.42
N LYS A 23 -7.68 27.91 -3.16
CA LYS A 23 -7.57 26.57 -3.75
C LYS A 23 -7.44 25.50 -2.68
N VAL A 24 -6.67 25.77 -1.63
CA VAL A 24 -6.52 24.88 -0.46
C VAL A 24 -7.87 24.71 0.24
N ARG A 25 -8.58 25.80 0.53
CA ARG A 25 -9.91 25.78 1.16
C ARG A 25 -10.91 24.95 0.35
N ALA A 26 -11.08 25.27 -0.94
CA ALA A 26 -12.01 24.54 -1.80
C ALA A 26 -11.65 23.05 -1.96
N THR A 27 -10.37 22.70 -1.86
CA THR A 27 -9.90 21.30 -1.86
C THR A 27 -10.19 20.60 -0.53
N VAL A 28 -10.04 21.29 0.60
CA VAL A 28 -10.37 20.76 1.93
C VAL A 28 -11.88 20.54 2.08
N GLU A 29 -12.69 21.52 1.71
CA GLU A 29 -14.16 21.37 1.64
C GLU A 29 -14.55 20.12 0.84
N LEU A 30 -13.98 19.92 -0.34
CA LEU A 30 -14.25 18.75 -1.17
C LEU A 30 -13.79 17.42 -0.53
N LEU A 31 -12.67 17.40 0.18
CA LEU A 31 -12.18 16.21 0.87
C LEU A 31 -13.04 15.87 2.10
N ASP A 32 -13.54 16.87 2.80
CA ASP A 32 -14.42 16.72 3.97
C ASP A 32 -15.88 16.41 3.57
N ASP A 33 -16.35 16.91 2.41
CA ASP A 33 -17.53 16.45 1.66
C ASP A 33 -17.43 14.94 1.26
N GLY A 34 -16.29 14.28 1.51
CA GLY A 34 -16.06 12.86 1.20
C GLY A 34 -15.74 12.57 -0.27
N ASN A 35 -15.37 13.57 -1.07
CA ASN A 35 -14.97 13.34 -2.46
C ASN A 35 -13.59 12.67 -2.53
N THR A 36 -13.43 11.70 -3.43
CA THR A 36 -12.13 11.04 -3.62
C THR A 36 -11.14 11.96 -4.33
N VAL A 37 -9.85 11.73 -4.12
CA VAL A 37 -8.80 12.48 -4.82
C VAL A 37 -8.92 12.36 -6.35
N PRO A 38 -9.11 11.17 -6.97
CA PRO A 38 -9.37 11.08 -8.40
C PRO A 38 -10.59 11.86 -8.87
N PHE A 39 -11.70 11.83 -8.10
CA PHE A 39 -12.93 12.55 -8.44
C PHE A 39 -12.72 14.07 -8.41
N ILE A 40 -12.08 14.60 -7.35
CA ILE A 40 -11.73 16.03 -7.25
C ILE A 40 -10.86 16.45 -8.44
N THR A 41 -9.77 15.70 -8.68
CA THR A 41 -8.78 15.97 -9.74
C THR A 41 -9.41 16.02 -11.13
N ARG A 42 -10.50 15.28 -11.36
CA ARG A 42 -11.13 15.18 -12.69
C ARG A 42 -12.39 16.03 -12.87
N TYR A 43 -13.28 16.09 -11.88
CA TYR A 43 -14.61 16.69 -12.02
C TYR A 43 -14.83 17.94 -11.16
N ARG A 44 -13.84 18.34 -10.34
CA ARG A 44 -13.92 19.54 -9.49
C ARG A 44 -12.79 20.53 -9.77
N LYS A 45 -12.14 20.42 -10.93
CA LYS A 45 -11.05 21.30 -11.38
C LYS A 45 -11.39 22.79 -11.27
N ASP A 46 -12.56 23.21 -11.72
CA ASP A 46 -12.96 24.62 -11.63
C ASP A 46 -13.12 25.10 -10.17
N ARG A 47 -13.59 24.23 -9.24
CA ARG A 47 -13.63 24.53 -7.78
C ARG A 47 -12.23 24.62 -7.18
N THR A 48 -11.29 23.74 -7.55
CA THR A 48 -9.92 23.76 -7.03
C THR A 48 -9.01 24.77 -7.74
N GLY A 49 -9.48 25.44 -8.80
CA GLY A 49 -8.64 26.27 -9.65
C GLY A 49 -7.57 25.48 -10.41
N GLY A 50 -7.87 24.23 -10.76
CA GLY A 50 -7.04 23.37 -11.62
C GLY A 50 -5.87 22.68 -10.94
N LEU A 51 -5.96 22.36 -9.63
CA LEU A 51 -4.93 21.55 -8.96
C LEU A 51 -4.85 20.14 -9.55
N ASP A 52 -3.63 19.59 -9.61
CA ASP A 52 -3.37 18.21 -10.03
C ASP A 52 -3.45 17.19 -8.87
N GLU A 53 -3.34 15.91 -9.19
CA GLU A 53 -3.47 14.82 -8.20
C GLU A 53 -2.38 14.85 -7.12
N GLU A 54 -1.15 15.23 -7.47
CA GLU A 54 -0.02 15.28 -6.53
C GLU A 54 -0.19 16.47 -5.57
N GLN A 55 -0.66 17.62 -6.09
CA GLN A 55 -1.05 18.79 -5.29
C GLN A 55 -2.21 18.49 -4.34
N ILE A 56 -3.27 17.81 -4.80
CA ILE A 56 -4.43 17.45 -3.97
C ILE A 56 -4.02 16.45 -2.88
N ARG A 57 -3.18 15.44 -3.18
CA ARG A 57 -2.65 14.52 -2.14
C ARG A 57 -1.71 15.22 -1.16
N LEU A 58 -0.93 16.21 -1.60
CA LEU A 58 -0.09 17.03 -0.71
C LEU A 58 -0.94 17.86 0.26
N VAL A 59 -2.03 18.48 -0.22
CA VAL A 59 -3.02 19.16 0.64
C VAL A 59 -3.63 18.18 1.64
N GLN A 60 -4.12 17.02 1.19
CA GLN A 60 -4.73 16.00 2.03
C GLN A 60 -3.78 15.53 3.16
N GLN A 61 -2.53 15.19 2.84
CA GLN A 61 -1.52 14.76 3.81
C GLN A 61 -1.16 15.88 4.80
N THR A 62 -1.06 17.12 4.33
CA THR A 62 -0.72 18.27 5.17
C THR A 62 -1.87 18.61 6.13
N VAL A 63 -3.11 18.54 5.66
CA VAL A 63 -4.33 18.70 6.48
C VAL A 63 -4.41 17.61 7.55
N GLN A 64 -4.16 16.35 7.21
CA GLN A 64 -4.10 15.24 8.17
C GLN A 64 -2.99 15.44 9.23
N LYS A 65 -1.80 15.89 8.83
CA LYS A 65 -0.70 16.28 9.74
C LYS A 65 -1.14 17.37 10.72
N TRP A 66 -1.80 18.43 10.25
CA TRP A 66 -2.25 19.54 11.09
C TRP A 66 -3.41 19.14 12.04
N ARG A 67 -4.38 18.35 11.57
CA ARG A 67 -5.44 17.78 12.43
C ARG A 67 -4.86 16.90 13.53
N ALA A 68 -3.96 15.98 13.18
CA ALA A 68 -3.29 15.10 14.16
C ALA A 68 -2.44 15.87 15.19
N LEU A 69 -1.89 17.04 14.82
CA LEU A 69 -1.21 17.95 15.74
C LEU A 69 -2.20 18.61 16.71
N VAL A 70 -3.33 19.15 16.22
CA VAL A 70 -4.39 19.73 17.07
C VAL A 70 -4.96 18.68 18.04
N ASP A 71 -5.26 17.46 17.56
CA ASP A 71 -5.69 16.33 18.38
C ASP A 71 -4.66 15.96 19.46
N ARG A 72 -3.36 16.17 19.19
CA ARG A 72 -2.30 15.94 20.18
C ARG A 72 -2.21 17.10 21.17
N LYS A 73 -2.30 18.37 20.72
CA LYS A 73 -2.35 19.55 21.60
C LYS A 73 -3.45 19.40 22.63
N GLN A 74 -4.68 19.11 22.18
CA GLN A 74 -5.84 18.93 23.06
C GLN A 74 -5.64 17.80 24.09
N ARG A 75 -5.04 16.67 23.70
CA ARG A 75 -4.73 15.56 24.62
C ARG A 75 -3.62 15.90 25.62
N VAL A 76 -2.62 16.69 25.21
CA VAL A 76 -1.55 17.19 26.08
C VAL A 76 -2.13 18.19 27.10
N VAL A 77 -2.91 19.18 26.65
CA VAL A 77 -3.61 20.16 27.50
C VAL A 77 -4.49 19.46 28.54
N LYS A 78 -5.34 18.51 28.13
CA LYS A 78 -6.19 17.73 29.05
C LYS A 78 -5.37 16.95 30.10
N SER A 79 -4.22 16.40 29.72
CA SER A 79 -3.33 15.72 30.67
C SER A 79 -2.70 16.70 31.68
N LEU A 80 -2.24 17.86 31.23
CA LEU A 80 -1.64 18.88 32.08
C LEU A 80 -2.66 19.51 33.04
N GLN A 81 -3.91 19.68 32.61
CA GLN A 81 -5.03 20.08 33.46
C GLN A 81 -5.31 19.04 34.54
N ALA A 82 -5.42 17.76 34.17
CA ALA A 82 -5.64 16.66 35.13
C ALA A 82 -4.48 16.50 36.14
N GLN A 83 -3.25 16.88 35.78
CA GLN A 83 -2.09 16.90 36.68
C GLN A 83 -1.99 18.18 37.54
N GLY A 84 -2.80 19.22 37.30
CA GLY A 84 -2.65 20.53 37.92
C GLY A 84 -1.33 21.23 37.56
N LYS A 85 -0.85 21.04 36.32
CA LYS A 85 0.45 21.54 35.81
C LYS A 85 0.37 22.48 34.61
N LEU A 86 -0.82 22.72 34.06
CA LEU A 86 -1.00 23.72 33.01
C LEU A 86 -0.90 25.13 33.62
N THR A 87 0.13 25.89 33.21
CA THR A 87 0.20 27.35 33.40
C THR A 87 -0.24 28.06 32.11
N ASP A 88 -0.59 29.34 32.19
CA ASP A 88 -0.98 30.13 31.01
C ASP A 88 0.16 30.23 29.99
N GLU A 89 1.41 30.37 30.48
CA GLU A 89 2.62 30.35 29.66
C GLU A 89 2.80 29.01 28.92
N LEU A 90 2.57 27.88 29.61
CA LEU A 90 2.67 26.55 29.01
C LEU A 90 1.52 26.28 28.03
N ALA A 91 0.32 26.77 28.32
CA ALA A 91 -0.82 26.72 27.41
C ALA A 91 -0.53 27.50 26.12
N ALA A 92 -0.01 28.73 26.24
CA ALA A 92 0.40 29.55 25.10
C ALA A 92 1.55 28.89 24.30
N ALA A 93 2.54 28.28 24.96
CA ALA A 93 3.64 27.57 24.30
C ALA A 93 3.17 26.30 23.56
N ILE A 94 2.18 25.59 24.11
CA ILE A 94 1.55 24.43 23.45
C ILE A 94 0.72 24.87 22.25
N GLU A 95 -0.01 25.97 22.35
CA GLU A 95 -0.80 26.47 21.22
C GLU A 95 0.09 27.06 20.11
N ALA A 96 1.21 27.69 20.47
CA ALA A 96 2.23 28.14 19.52
C ALA A 96 3.05 26.99 18.89
N ALA A 97 2.87 25.73 19.30
CA ALA A 97 3.62 24.60 18.75
C ALA A 97 3.21 24.31 17.29
N ASP A 98 4.18 24.47 16.38
CA ASP A 98 4.08 24.27 14.93
C ASP A 98 4.17 22.80 14.48
N SER A 99 4.59 21.91 15.39
CA SER A 99 5.05 20.58 15.06
C SER A 99 4.85 19.60 16.21
N LEU A 100 4.60 18.34 15.84
CA LEU A 100 4.46 17.25 16.81
C LEU A 100 5.75 17.05 17.64
N ARG A 101 6.93 17.38 17.09
CA ARG A 101 8.19 17.34 17.83
C ARG A 101 8.25 18.41 18.93
N ARG A 102 7.99 19.67 18.59
CA ARG A 102 7.98 20.76 19.58
C ARG A 102 6.96 20.51 20.70
N LEU A 103 5.81 19.94 20.35
CA LEU A 103 4.78 19.54 21.32
C LEU A 103 5.21 18.38 22.23
N GLU A 104 5.88 17.34 21.72
CA GLU A 104 6.40 16.25 22.56
C GLU A 104 7.57 16.68 23.44
N ASP A 105 8.45 17.59 22.97
CA ASP A 105 9.50 18.19 23.79
C ASP A 105 8.88 19.05 24.92
N LEU A 106 7.88 19.90 24.63
CA LEU A 106 7.11 20.66 25.64
C LEU A 106 6.40 19.77 26.68
N TYR A 107 5.90 18.62 26.26
CA TYR A 107 5.21 17.67 27.15
C TYR A 107 6.18 16.75 27.94
N LEU A 108 7.46 16.69 27.56
CA LEU A 108 8.44 15.75 28.12
C LEU A 108 8.53 15.75 29.66
N PRO A 109 8.57 16.90 30.37
CA PRO A 109 8.67 16.92 31.84
C PRO A 109 7.46 16.31 32.57
N PHE A 110 6.29 16.36 31.92
CA PHE A 110 4.98 15.99 32.47
C PHE A 110 4.51 14.60 32.02
N LYS A 111 5.33 13.90 31.24
CA LYS A 111 5.07 12.57 30.72
C LYS A 111 5.29 11.53 31.83
N PRO A 112 4.38 10.57 32.07
CA PRO A 112 4.56 9.57 33.13
C PRO A 112 5.87 8.78 32.97
N LYS A 113 6.74 8.86 33.98
CA LYS A 113 8.05 8.20 34.05
C LYS A 113 7.96 6.93 34.89
N LYS A 114 8.76 5.90 34.56
CA LYS A 114 9.09 4.82 35.51
C LYS A 114 9.88 5.40 36.70
N GLN A 115 10.12 4.61 37.74
CA GLN A 115 10.94 5.05 38.89
C GLN A 115 12.37 5.40 38.41
N THR A 116 12.69 6.69 38.34
CA THR A 116 14.03 7.21 38.00
C THR A 116 14.82 7.53 39.27
N LEU A 117 16.15 7.65 39.14
CA LEU A 117 17.01 8.14 40.23
C LEU A 117 16.62 9.56 40.69
N ALA A 118 16.12 10.39 39.76
CA ALA A 118 15.57 11.70 40.08
C ALA A 118 14.24 11.60 40.86
N ASN A 119 13.31 10.73 40.45
CA ASN A 119 12.08 10.47 41.22
C ASN A 119 12.37 9.92 42.62
N LEU A 120 13.40 9.08 42.78
CA LEU A 120 13.86 8.59 44.09
C LEU A 120 14.45 9.72 44.94
N ALA A 121 15.29 10.58 44.38
CA ALA A 121 15.82 11.77 45.07
C ALA A 121 14.71 12.76 45.46
N ARG A 122 13.68 12.90 44.62
CA ARG A 122 12.47 13.70 44.87
C ARG A 122 11.65 13.14 46.02
N SER A 123 11.38 11.83 46.06
CA SER A 123 10.71 11.19 47.21
C SER A 123 11.54 11.22 48.50
N ARG A 124 12.86 11.36 48.40
CA ARG A 124 13.76 11.58 49.53
C ARG A 124 13.84 13.04 50.00
N GLY A 125 13.18 13.97 49.31
CA GLY A 125 13.09 15.38 49.71
C GLY A 125 14.22 16.28 49.21
N LEU A 126 15.00 15.88 48.20
CA LEU A 126 16.19 16.62 47.74
C LEU A 126 15.92 17.75 46.71
N GLU A 127 14.67 17.97 46.33
CA GLU A 127 14.29 19.02 45.36
C GLU A 127 14.64 20.46 45.82
N PRO A 128 14.50 20.87 47.11
CA PRO A 128 14.95 22.18 47.58
C PRO A 128 16.45 22.37 47.39
N LEU A 129 17.27 21.39 47.81
CA LEU A 129 18.72 21.43 47.64
C LEU A 129 19.13 21.54 46.16
N ALA A 130 18.48 20.77 45.28
CA ALA A 130 18.74 20.84 43.84
C ALA A 130 18.37 22.22 43.25
N GLN A 131 17.28 22.84 43.72
CA GLN A 131 16.88 24.19 43.32
C GLN A 131 17.86 25.26 43.83
N GLU A 132 18.24 25.18 45.11
CA GLU A 132 19.18 26.10 45.76
C GLU A 132 20.56 26.10 45.08
N ILE A 133 21.06 24.91 44.71
CA ILE A 133 22.32 24.74 43.96
C ILE A 133 22.24 25.37 42.57
N LEU A 134 21.09 25.33 41.89
CA LEU A 134 20.92 25.88 40.53
C LEU A 134 20.80 27.39 40.47
N ILE A 135 20.36 28.04 41.55
CA ILE A 135 20.17 29.50 41.62
C ILE A 135 21.29 30.23 42.37
N ALA A 136 22.38 29.53 42.72
CA ALA A 136 23.45 30.01 43.59
C ALA A 136 22.93 30.61 44.92
N ALA A 137 21.98 29.93 45.57
CA ALA A 137 21.37 30.42 46.81
C ALA A 137 22.44 30.64 47.91
N PRO A 138 22.38 31.73 48.70
CA PRO A 138 23.36 32.04 49.75
C PRO A 138 23.60 30.89 50.74
N GLU A 139 22.56 30.11 51.03
CA GLU A 139 22.56 28.94 51.89
C GLU A 139 23.51 27.83 51.40
N THR A 140 23.84 27.81 50.11
CA THR A 140 24.75 26.83 49.49
C THR A 140 26.20 27.28 49.45
N ALA A 141 26.56 28.45 49.99
CA ALA A 141 27.93 28.96 49.97
C ALA A 141 28.96 27.97 50.56
N ASP A 142 28.55 27.18 51.56
CA ASP A 142 29.16 25.87 51.85
C ASP A 142 28.21 24.76 51.38
N LEU A 143 28.51 24.20 50.21
CA LEU A 143 27.71 23.15 49.58
C LEU A 143 27.68 21.86 50.42
N ASN A 144 28.77 21.54 51.12
CA ASN A 144 28.87 20.34 51.96
C ASN A 144 28.13 20.54 53.28
N GLY A 145 28.31 21.70 53.93
CA GLY A 145 27.59 22.08 55.14
C GLY A 145 26.08 22.25 54.93
N ARG A 146 25.64 22.63 53.72
CA ARG A 146 24.22 22.64 53.34
C ARG A 146 23.70 21.23 53.06
N ALA A 147 24.42 20.41 52.28
CA ALA A 147 24.03 19.03 52.00
C ALA A 147 24.01 18.13 53.26
N ALA A 148 24.86 18.39 54.25
CA ALA A 148 24.84 17.71 55.55
C ALA A 148 23.48 17.84 56.28
N GLN A 149 22.69 18.88 55.99
CA GLN A 149 21.36 19.11 56.59
C GLN A 149 20.26 18.23 55.98
N PHE A 150 20.56 17.49 54.90
CA PHE A 150 19.66 16.55 54.23
C PHE A 150 20.13 15.08 54.40
N VAL A 151 21.12 14.82 55.26
CA VAL A 151 21.58 13.45 55.58
C VAL A 151 20.56 12.80 56.50
N GLU A 152 19.92 11.74 56.01
CA GLU A 152 18.81 11.05 56.67
C GLU A 152 18.84 9.55 56.30
N ALA A 153 19.49 8.75 57.15
CA ALA A 153 19.74 7.33 56.87
C ALA A 153 18.46 6.52 56.63
N GLU A 154 17.36 6.84 57.32
CA GLU A 154 16.05 6.18 57.15
C GLU A 154 15.45 6.37 55.74
N LYS A 155 15.80 7.46 55.04
CA LYS A 155 15.43 7.69 53.64
C LYS A 155 16.44 7.08 52.65
N GLY A 156 17.52 6.46 53.15
CA GLY A 156 18.66 5.98 52.35
C GLY A 156 19.54 7.12 51.84
N LEU A 157 19.79 8.12 52.70
CA LEU A 157 20.75 9.21 52.49
C LEU A 157 21.75 9.19 53.67
N ALA A 158 22.66 8.23 53.68
CA ALA A 158 23.59 7.99 54.79
C ALA A 158 24.81 8.94 54.79
N SER A 159 25.07 9.66 53.69
CA SER A 159 26.23 10.55 53.56
C SER A 159 25.94 11.82 52.77
N VAL A 160 26.81 12.83 52.95
CA VAL A 160 26.81 14.07 52.17
C VAL A 160 26.99 13.79 50.66
N GLU A 161 27.77 12.75 50.32
CA GLU A 161 28.00 12.34 48.94
C GLU A 161 26.73 11.76 48.29
N GLU A 162 25.97 10.93 49.01
CA GLU A 162 24.67 10.41 48.56
C GLU A 162 23.63 11.52 48.37
N VAL A 163 23.62 12.51 49.27
CA VAL A 163 22.79 13.72 49.15
C VAL A 163 23.14 14.51 47.88
N LEU A 164 24.42 14.82 47.66
CA LEU A 164 24.90 15.55 46.48
C LEU A 164 24.76 14.75 45.18
N GLN A 165 24.81 13.42 45.26
CA GLN A 165 24.47 12.54 44.14
C GLN A 165 22.96 12.59 43.83
N GLY A 166 22.10 12.54 44.85
CA GLY A 166 20.65 12.63 44.69
C GLY A 166 20.19 13.97 44.14
N ALA A 167 20.64 15.09 44.71
CA ALA A 167 20.42 16.43 44.15
C ALA A 167 21.02 16.55 42.74
N GLY A 168 22.15 15.88 42.50
CA GLY A 168 22.77 15.74 41.19
C GLY A 168 21.89 15.07 40.14
N HIS A 169 21.15 14.02 40.51
CA HIS A 169 20.22 13.32 39.60
C HIS A 169 19.02 14.20 39.22
N LEU A 170 18.55 15.06 40.13
CA LEU A 170 17.50 16.06 39.86
C LEU A 170 18.00 17.14 38.88
N ILE A 171 19.22 17.63 39.08
CA ILE A 171 19.88 18.58 38.17
C ILE A 171 20.08 17.95 36.77
N ALA A 172 20.50 16.68 36.72
CA ALA A 172 20.69 15.97 35.46
C ALA A 172 19.36 15.72 34.72
N GLU A 173 18.26 15.43 35.43
CA GLU A 173 16.91 15.36 34.87
C GLU A 173 16.51 16.72 34.25
N ARG A 174 16.64 17.81 35.02
CA ARG A 174 16.33 19.19 34.56
C ARG A 174 17.13 19.60 33.31
N TYR A 175 18.43 19.27 33.25
CA TYR A 175 19.23 19.52 32.04
C TYR A 175 18.75 18.65 30.85
N SER A 176 18.32 17.42 31.07
CA SER A 176 17.86 16.53 30.00
C SER A 176 16.52 16.93 29.36
N GLU A 177 15.77 17.78 30.05
CA GLU A 177 14.44 18.27 29.69
C GLU A 177 14.46 19.76 29.27
N ASN A 178 15.63 20.42 29.28
CA ASN A 178 15.77 21.79 28.77
C ASN A 178 15.61 21.82 27.24
N LEU A 179 14.53 22.47 26.77
CA LEU A 179 14.11 22.51 25.36
C LEU A 179 15.19 23.08 24.44
N GLU A 180 15.76 24.22 24.81
CA GLU A 180 16.71 24.97 23.97
C GLU A 180 18.05 24.24 23.86
N LEU A 181 18.52 23.66 24.97
CA LEU A 181 19.68 22.77 24.99
C LEU A 181 19.43 21.55 24.09
N ARG A 182 18.26 20.90 24.18
CA ARG A 182 17.92 19.77 23.28
C ARG A 182 17.93 20.19 21.82
N ASP A 183 17.32 21.33 21.47
CA ASP A 183 17.24 21.82 20.10
C ASP A 183 18.63 22.13 19.50
N GLU A 184 19.49 22.88 20.19
CA GLU A 184 20.81 23.23 19.66
C GLU A 184 21.82 22.05 19.69
N LEU A 185 21.71 21.13 20.66
CA LEU A 185 22.48 19.89 20.65
C LEU A 185 22.05 18.94 19.52
N ARG A 186 20.75 18.84 19.23
CA ARG A 186 20.22 18.01 18.13
C ARG A 186 20.70 18.52 16.76
N LYS A 187 20.80 19.84 16.60
CA LYS A 187 21.40 20.50 15.42
C LYS A 187 22.89 20.16 15.27
N ILE A 188 23.68 20.30 16.34
CA ILE A 188 25.11 19.89 16.34
C ILE A 188 25.26 18.41 15.94
N ILE A 189 24.40 17.52 16.45
CA ILE A 189 24.40 16.10 16.08
C ILE A 189 24.06 15.90 14.60
N ARG A 190 23.06 16.60 14.06
CA ARG A 190 22.66 16.51 12.64
C ARG A 190 23.76 17.00 11.70
N ASP A 191 24.42 18.11 12.04
CA ASP A 191 25.37 18.79 11.15
C ASP A 191 26.77 18.15 11.18
N SER A 192 27.24 17.74 12.36
CA SER A 192 28.60 17.20 12.57
C SER A 192 28.67 15.67 12.71
N GLY A 193 27.55 15.03 13.03
CA GLY A 193 27.48 13.61 13.35
C GLY A 193 27.76 12.70 12.16
N LYS A 194 28.21 11.48 12.48
CA LYS A 194 28.50 10.43 11.50
C LYS A 194 27.77 9.16 11.92
N LEU A 195 27.01 8.57 10.99
CA LEU A 195 26.49 7.22 11.21
C LEU A 195 27.67 6.27 11.12
N VAL A 196 27.82 5.42 12.12
CA VAL A 196 28.86 4.39 12.20
C VAL A 196 28.20 3.04 12.34
N SER A 197 28.65 2.11 11.51
CA SER A 197 28.21 0.72 11.52
C SER A 197 29.44 -0.16 11.70
N THR A 198 29.42 -1.01 12.73
CA THR A 198 30.43 -2.05 12.92
C THR A 198 29.78 -3.42 12.91
N ARG A 199 30.52 -4.45 12.49
CA ARG A 199 30.06 -5.84 12.60
C ARG A 199 29.86 -6.23 14.06
N ILE A 200 28.79 -6.97 14.36
CA ILE A 200 28.66 -7.71 15.61
C ILE A 200 29.44 -9.02 15.47
N GLU A 201 30.49 -9.19 16.28
CA GLU A 201 31.10 -10.48 16.52
C GLU A 201 30.21 -11.28 17.49
N GLU A 202 29.91 -12.52 17.14
CA GLU A 202 28.99 -13.35 17.92
C GLU A 202 29.69 -13.87 19.19
N ALA A 203 29.26 -13.38 20.36
CA ALA A 203 29.25 -14.22 21.54
C ALA A 203 28.34 -15.43 21.27
N ALA A 204 28.73 -16.63 21.74
CA ALA A 204 28.11 -17.87 21.34
C ALA A 204 26.59 -17.94 21.63
N GLU A 205 25.89 -18.65 20.74
CA GLU A 205 24.43 -18.64 20.55
C GLU A 205 23.56 -18.59 21.82
N THR A 206 22.62 -17.64 21.89
CA THR A 206 21.29 -17.84 22.52
C THR A 206 20.28 -16.79 22.03
N GLY A 207 19.12 -17.24 21.53
CA GLY A 207 17.99 -16.40 21.13
C GLY A 207 17.60 -16.50 19.64
N PRO A 208 16.31 -16.64 19.30
CA PRO A 208 15.83 -16.71 17.91
C PRO A 208 15.95 -15.37 17.14
N ASP A 209 15.83 -15.44 15.82
CA ASP A 209 15.76 -14.27 14.91
C ASP A 209 14.37 -13.61 15.08
N PRO A 210 14.23 -12.31 15.41
CA PRO A 210 12.95 -11.67 15.75
C PRO A 210 11.90 -11.53 14.61
N PHE A 211 12.02 -12.36 13.57
CA PHE A 211 11.16 -12.39 12.39
C PHE A 211 10.80 -13.83 11.96
N GLU A 212 11.03 -14.84 12.82
CA GLU A 212 10.47 -16.20 12.66
C GLU A 212 9.20 -16.35 13.52
N GLU A 213 8.12 -15.62 13.17
CA GLU A 213 6.74 -15.91 13.60
C GLU A 213 5.98 -16.57 12.44
N ASP A 214 6.09 -17.89 12.35
CA ASP A 214 5.18 -18.81 11.65
C ASP A 214 5.15 -20.08 12.51
N GLY A 215 3.97 -20.63 12.80
CA GLY A 215 3.75 -21.51 13.94
C GLY A 215 4.30 -22.95 13.81
N ASP A 216 4.92 -23.44 14.89
CA ASP A 216 5.22 -24.87 15.16
C ASP A 216 5.42 -25.06 16.69
N HIS A 217 4.37 -24.79 17.49
CA HIS A 217 4.34 -25.11 18.93
C HIS A 217 3.63 -26.45 19.15
N GLU A 218 4.37 -27.56 19.12
CA GLU A 218 3.89 -28.85 19.65
C GLU A 218 4.11 -28.90 21.17
N ASP A 219 3.05 -29.14 21.94
CA ASP A 219 3.11 -29.30 23.39
C ASP A 219 3.88 -30.55 23.82
N ALA A 220 4.94 -30.36 24.60
CA ALA A 220 5.71 -31.44 25.23
C ALA A 220 5.31 -31.63 26.70
N LEU A 221 4.10 -32.14 26.94
CA LEU A 221 3.69 -32.60 28.27
C LEU A 221 4.58 -33.77 28.70
N ALA A 222 5.31 -33.59 29.80
CA ALA A 222 6.08 -34.66 30.43
C ALA A 222 5.14 -35.61 31.20
N LEU A 223 5.32 -36.91 30.98
CA LEU A 223 4.88 -37.96 31.90
C LEU A 223 6.10 -38.83 32.20
N GLU A 224 6.43 -38.91 33.48
CA GLU A 224 7.55 -39.70 34.01
C GLU A 224 7.13 -41.16 34.33
N ASP A 225 8.12 -41.88 34.86
CA ASP A 225 8.06 -43.14 35.62
C ASP A 225 8.45 -44.43 34.84
N PRO A 226 8.88 -45.53 35.50
CA PRO A 226 10.30 -45.69 35.83
C PRO A 226 10.90 -47.05 35.41
N SER A 227 12.23 -47.21 35.45
CA SER A 227 12.89 -48.44 35.97
C SER A 227 14.43 -48.45 35.90
N LEU A 228 15.04 -48.74 37.06
CA LEU A 228 16.10 -49.75 37.34
C LEU A 228 17.50 -49.68 36.66
N ASP A 229 18.50 -49.60 37.55
CA ASP A 229 19.65 -50.53 37.72
C ASP A 229 20.89 -50.48 36.78
N ASP A 230 21.97 -49.92 37.38
CA ASP A 230 23.23 -50.62 37.77
C ASP A 230 24.56 -50.43 36.98
N ALA A 231 25.65 -50.47 37.78
CA ALA A 231 27.04 -50.86 37.54
C ALA A 231 28.06 -50.00 36.74
N SER A 232 29.24 -49.85 37.38
CA SER A 232 30.62 -49.62 36.85
C SER A 232 30.92 -48.31 36.08
N SER A 233 31.85 -47.42 36.46
CA SER A 233 33.20 -47.45 37.10
C SER A 233 34.39 -47.60 36.15
N GLU A 234 35.27 -46.58 36.09
CA GLU A 234 36.72 -46.70 36.38
C GLU A 234 37.44 -45.32 36.33
N ASP A 235 38.38 -45.13 37.27
CA ASP A 235 39.41 -44.05 37.37
C ASP A 235 40.67 -44.46 36.55
N PRO A 236 41.77 -43.67 36.35
CA PRO A 236 42.40 -42.76 37.34
C PRO A 236 43.08 -41.46 36.81
N ALA A 237 43.59 -40.66 37.76
CA ALA A 237 44.53 -39.53 37.57
C ALA A 237 45.99 -39.99 37.29
N PRO A 238 46.98 -39.07 37.08
CA PRO A 238 47.71 -38.52 38.23
C PRO A 238 48.31 -37.08 38.12
N GLU A 239 48.46 -36.47 39.31
CA GLU A 239 49.56 -35.62 39.84
C GLU A 239 50.53 -34.83 38.91
N ASN A 240 50.77 -33.54 39.24
CA ASN A 240 51.97 -33.12 40.01
C ASN A 240 51.96 -31.61 40.41
N ALA A 241 52.73 -31.26 41.45
CA ALA A 241 53.02 -29.89 41.94
C ALA A 241 54.54 -29.75 42.23
N PRO A 242 55.10 -28.58 42.62
CA PRO A 242 55.07 -28.21 44.06
C PRO A 242 55.18 -26.70 44.42
N SER A 243 54.89 -26.37 45.70
CA SER A 243 55.54 -25.38 46.61
C SER A 243 56.10 -24.05 46.08
N GLN A 244 55.93 -22.87 46.69
CA GLN A 244 55.37 -22.43 47.99
C GLN A 244 55.21 -20.88 47.93
N ASP A 245 54.85 -20.07 48.95
CA ASP A 245 54.82 -20.27 50.41
C ASP A 245 53.71 -19.46 51.14
N THR A 246 53.89 -19.28 52.46
CA THR A 246 52.98 -18.92 53.56
C THR A 246 53.07 -17.44 54.03
N ALA A 247 52.13 -16.86 54.81
CA ALA A 247 50.71 -17.10 55.16
C ALA A 247 50.24 -15.91 56.06
N ALA A 248 49.00 -15.72 56.54
CA ALA A 248 47.73 -16.46 56.40
C ALA A 248 46.59 -15.49 55.94
N VAL A 249 45.40 -15.27 56.55
CA VAL A 249 44.75 -15.65 57.84
C VAL A 249 43.23 -15.86 57.61
N GLU A 250 42.64 -16.80 58.34
CA GLU A 250 41.20 -17.07 58.61
C GLU A 250 40.11 -16.80 57.52
N ASP A 251 39.87 -17.86 56.75
CA ASP A 251 38.64 -18.68 56.73
C ASP A 251 37.31 -18.28 56.02
N ALA A 252 37.03 -19.06 54.96
CA ALA A 252 35.77 -19.76 54.60
C ALA A 252 34.40 -19.03 54.41
N PRO A 253 33.95 -18.91 53.14
CA PRO A 253 32.53 -19.07 52.71
C PRO A 253 32.22 -20.59 52.47
N PRO A 254 31.15 -21.09 51.77
CA PRO A 254 30.12 -20.41 50.97
C PRO A 254 28.67 -21.00 50.99
N ALA A 255 27.87 -20.56 50.00
CA ALA A 255 26.73 -21.26 49.34
C ALA A 255 25.29 -21.03 49.86
N GLU A 256 24.35 -21.31 48.94
CA GLU A 256 22.90 -21.06 48.98
C GLU A 256 22.15 -22.21 49.71
N PRO A 257 20.83 -22.06 49.95
CA PRO A 257 19.88 -22.73 49.03
C PRO A 257 18.57 -21.96 48.78
N ALA A 258 17.63 -22.59 48.06
CA ALA A 258 16.30 -22.10 47.69
C ALA A 258 15.15 -22.86 48.41
N ASP A 259 13.94 -22.81 47.82
CA ASP A 259 12.77 -23.71 47.98
C ASP A 259 11.86 -23.57 49.23
N ASP A 260 10.83 -22.71 49.09
CA ASP A 260 9.40 -23.04 48.87
C ASP A 260 8.62 -24.11 49.71
N VAL A 261 7.28 -24.03 49.59
CA VAL A 261 6.19 -24.99 49.95
C VAL A 261 5.55 -24.89 51.35
N ALA A 262 4.20 -24.92 51.33
CA ALA A 262 3.26 -24.68 52.44
C ALA A 262 2.89 -25.90 53.33
N THR A 263 2.22 -25.63 54.47
CA THR A 263 0.88 -26.14 54.95
C THR A 263 0.75 -26.01 56.50
N THR A 264 -0.40 -26.05 57.21
CA THR A 264 -1.87 -26.19 56.93
C THR A 264 -2.73 -25.58 58.09
N GLU A 265 -4.03 -25.30 57.83
CA GLU A 265 -5.16 -25.21 58.82
C GLU A 265 -5.14 -24.11 59.93
N ASN A 266 -6.25 -23.51 60.40
CA ASN A 266 -7.60 -24.07 60.65
C ASN A 266 -8.75 -23.00 60.79
N ALA A 267 -10.01 -23.45 60.69
CA ALA A 267 -11.28 -22.94 61.28
C ALA A 267 -11.84 -21.49 61.09
N ALA A 268 -12.78 -21.36 60.12
CA ALA A 268 -14.21 -20.91 60.21
C ALA A 268 -14.70 -19.55 60.83
N PRO A 269 -15.84 -18.97 60.35
CA PRO A 269 -16.38 -17.64 60.76
C PRO A 269 -17.84 -17.64 61.35
N PRO A 270 -18.35 -16.44 61.73
CA PRO A 270 -19.74 -16.02 61.42
C PRO A 270 -19.80 -14.60 60.80
N GLN A 271 -20.48 -14.34 59.66
CA GLN A 271 -21.93 -14.19 59.42
C GLN A 271 -22.63 -12.98 60.09
N THR A 272 -23.11 -12.01 59.30
CA THR A 272 -24.56 -11.79 58.98
C THR A 272 -24.85 -10.47 58.23
N ALA A 273 -25.96 -10.47 57.48
CA ALA A 273 -26.70 -9.35 56.87
C ALA A 273 -28.11 -9.88 56.47
N PRO A 274 -29.10 -9.08 55.98
CA PRO A 274 -29.30 -7.62 56.01
C PRO A 274 -30.45 -7.28 57.00
N PRO A 275 -31.54 -6.45 56.79
CA PRO A 275 -32.27 -6.08 55.57
C PRO A 275 -32.70 -4.59 55.41
N THR A 276 -33.41 -4.29 54.32
CA THR A 276 -34.37 -3.16 54.15
C THR A 276 -35.78 -3.58 54.67
N PRO A 277 -36.89 -2.77 54.66
CA PRO A 277 -37.15 -1.52 53.93
C PRO A 277 -37.98 -0.45 54.71
N ASP A 278 -38.66 0.41 53.94
CA ASP A 278 -39.95 1.09 54.21
C ASP A 278 -40.01 2.48 54.90
N ALA A 279 -41.20 3.10 54.81
CA ALA A 279 -41.41 4.54 54.92
C ALA A 279 -42.44 4.97 56.00
N SER A 280 -42.75 6.29 56.02
CA SER A 280 -43.91 7.00 56.60
C SER A 280 -43.78 7.78 57.94
N SER A 281 -43.97 9.11 57.81
CA SER A 281 -44.88 10.01 58.57
C SER A 281 -44.76 10.31 60.09
N ALA A 282 -44.79 11.63 60.40
CA ALA A 282 -45.55 12.30 61.48
C ALA A 282 -45.02 12.18 62.95
N GLU A 283 -45.14 13.12 63.90
CA GLU A 283 -45.60 14.54 64.01
C GLU A 283 -44.47 15.38 64.71
N ASP A 284 -44.50 16.68 65.08
CA ASP A 284 -45.53 17.58 65.65
C ASP A 284 -45.10 19.08 65.54
N GLY A 285 -46.01 20.04 65.83
CA GLY A 285 -45.83 21.51 65.71
C GLY A 285 -45.57 22.24 67.06
N PRO A 286 -46.05 23.49 67.30
CA PRO A 286 -46.93 24.33 66.46
C PRO A 286 -46.66 25.88 66.38
N ALA A 287 -47.36 26.56 65.45
CA ALA A 287 -47.75 28.00 65.40
C ALA A 287 -46.63 29.07 65.16
N VAL A 288 -46.88 30.33 64.72
CA VAL A 288 -48.09 31.22 64.74
C VAL A 288 -48.17 32.18 63.50
N GLU A 289 -49.39 32.37 62.96
CA GLU A 289 -50.00 33.49 62.14
C GLU A 289 -49.48 34.00 60.75
N ASP A 290 -50.49 34.35 59.93
CA ASP A 290 -50.56 35.10 58.63
C ASP A 290 -50.87 36.62 58.90
N PRO A 291 -51.09 37.59 57.94
CA PRO A 291 -51.37 37.49 56.49
C PRO A 291 -50.68 38.51 55.52
N LYS A 292 -50.98 38.37 54.21
CA LYS A 292 -50.86 39.34 53.08
C LYS A 292 -51.71 40.63 53.26
N PRO A 293 -51.58 41.79 52.50
CA PRO A 293 -51.52 41.85 51.01
C PRO A 293 -50.98 43.12 50.23
N VAL A 294 -51.00 43.04 48.87
CA VAL A 294 -51.29 44.11 47.84
C VAL A 294 -50.23 45.15 47.33
N GLU A 295 -50.27 45.38 45.98
CA GLU A 295 -49.85 46.54 45.11
C GLU A 295 -48.39 46.87 44.64
N ASP A 296 -48.32 47.48 43.44
CA ASP A 296 -47.21 48.10 42.64
C ASP A 296 -47.06 49.63 42.95
N PRO A 297 -46.25 50.53 42.27
CA PRO A 297 -45.18 50.41 41.23
C PRO A 297 -43.87 51.28 41.49
N LEU A 298 -43.05 51.46 40.43
CA LEU A 298 -41.94 52.45 40.14
C LEU A 298 -41.93 53.84 40.85
N PRO A 299 -40.75 54.49 41.10
CA PRO A 299 -40.18 55.50 40.14
C PRO A 299 -38.66 55.90 40.16
N THR A 300 -38.08 56.08 38.96
CA THR A 300 -37.41 57.30 38.37
C THR A 300 -36.33 58.20 39.08
N ALA A 301 -35.04 57.96 38.76
CA ALA A 301 -34.01 58.88 38.16
C ALA A 301 -33.34 60.13 38.87
N ILE A 302 -32.37 60.74 38.13
CA ILE A 302 -31.70 62.08 38.21
C ILE A 302 -30.37 62.20 39.03
N ALA A 303 -29.28 62.96 38.68
CA ALA A 303 -28.60 63.37 37.42
C ALA A 303 -27.32 64.26 37.70
N THR A 304 -26.56 64.67 36.65
CA THR A 304 -25.71 65.91 36.51
C THR A 304 -24.44 66.07 37.41
N THR A 305 -23.35 66.83 37.15
CA THR A 305 -22.71 67.69 36.07
C THR A 305 -21.30 68.10 36.62
N SER A 306 -20.31 68.77 35.99
CA SER A 306 -19.74 69.03 34.65
C SER A 306 -18.57 70.05 34.84
N GLU A 307 -17.58 70.10 33.91
CA GLU A 307 -16.73 71.27 33.51
C GLU A 307 -15.75 71.94 34.54
N ASP A 308 -14.74 72.76 34.18
CA ASP A 308 -14.35 73.44 32.91
C ASP A 308 -12.80 73.54 32.67
N ALA A 309 -12.32 74.30 31.65
CA ALA A 309 -11.02 74.15 30.96
C ALA A 309 -10.22 75.46 30.60
N GLY A 310 -9.31 75.39 29.58
CA GLY A 310 -8.67 76.54 28.89
C GLY A 310 -7.17 76.33 28.46
N ILE A 311 -6.54 77.01 27.49
CA ILE A 311 -6.92 77.96 26.39
C ILE A 311 -5.84 77.90 25.25
N GLY A 312 -6.18 78.14 23.96
CA GLY A 312 -5.21 78.45 22.87
C GLY A 312 -5.83 78.72 21.47
N GLU A 313 -5.40 79.79 20.77
CA GLU A 313 -5.99 80.41 19.54
C GLU A 313 -5.73 79.63 18.20
N ALA A 314 -6.33 79.87 17.01
CA ALA A 314 -6.97 81.07 16.39
C ALA A 314 -8.06 80.76 15.28
N GLU A 315 -8.42 81.74 14.42
CA GLU A 315 -9.69 81.91 13.63
C GLU A 315 -9.50 82.44 12.15
N PRO A 316 -10.51 82.77 11.27
CA PRO A 316 -11.87 82.21 10.98
C PRO A 316 -12.40 82.27 9.47
N THR A 317 -13.61 81.73 9.21
CA THR A 317 -14.61 82.00 8.09
C THR A 317 -14.27 81.71 6.58
N ALA A 318 -15.19 81.38 5.63
CA ALA A 318 -16.59 80.83 5.50
C ALA A 318 -16.89 80.63 3.94
N VAL A 319 -18.07 80.48 3.26
CA VAL A 319 -19.55 80.64 3.44
C VAL A 319 -20.38 79.86 2.35
N ALA A 320 -21.41 79.04 2.70
CA ALA A 320 -22.65 78.61 1.93
C ALA A 320 -22.55 77.91 0.51
N PRO A 321 -23.64 77.41 -0.17
CA PRO A 321 -25.10 77.35 0.13
C PRO A 321 -25.74 75.91 -0.09
N PRO A 322 -27.00 75.60 -0.54
CA PRO A 322 -27.84 74.58 0.17
C PRO A 322 -28.70 73.52 -0.62
N ALA A 323 -29.23 72.55 0.14
CA ALA A 323 -30.51 71.78 0.11
C ALA A 323 -31.39 71.51 -1.16
N VAL A 324 -31.90 70.26 -1.21
CA VAL A 324 -33.16 69.75 -1.86
C VAL A 324 -33.64 68.59 -0.94
N ALA A 325 -34.83 68.51 -0.30
CA ALA A 325 -36.25 68.58 -0.70
C ALA A 325 -36.74 67.30 -1.44
N LEU A 326 -37.96 66.76 -1.27
CA LEU A 326 -39.08 66.98 -0.31
C LEU A 326 -39.97 65.70 -0.32
N SER A 327 -40.98 65.61 0.57
CA SER A 327 -41.93 64.50 0.68
C SER A 327 -43.32 64.80 0.10
N THR A 328 -43.97 63.79 -0.50
CA THR A 328 -45.37 63.76 -0.98
C THR A 328 -45.91 62.33 -0.80
N GLU A 329 -46.97 62.07 -0.01
CA GLU A 329 -48.39 61.95 -0.43
C GLU A 329 -48.74 60.63 -1.18
N SER A 330 -49.92 60.00 -1.03
CA SER A 330 -51.06 60.19 -0.11
C SER A 330 -51.99 58.95 -0.10
N SER A 331 -52.49 58.56 1.09
CA SER A 331 -53.83 58.02 1.46
C SER A 331 -54.56 56.89 0.68
N LEU A 332 -55.51 56.27 1.42
CA LEU A 332 -56.70 55.47 1.02
C LEU A 332 -56.47 53.94 0.86
N GLN A 333 -57.04 53.09 1.73
CA GLN A 333 -58.39 52.46 1.73
C GLN A 333 -58.44 51.14 0.91
N GLU A 334 -59.18 50.07 1.28
CA GLU A 334 -59.96 49.76 2.50
C GLU A 334 -60.17 48.23 2.67
N GLU A 335 -60.25 47.79 3.93
CA GLU A 335 -60.98 46.65 4.55
C GLU A 335 -61.44 45.34 3.83
N ASN A 336 -61.80 44.37 4.72
CA ASN A 336 -62.76 43.25 4.56
C ASN A 336 -62.28 41.95 3.86
N ALA A 337 -62.68 40.75 4.27
CA ALA A 337 -63.28 40.29 5.55
C ALA A 337 -63.20 38.74 5.69
N THR A 338 -63.40 38.24 6.91
CA THR A 338 -63.77 36.84 7.23
C THR A 338 -65.30 36.61 7.02
N PRO A 339 -65.95 35.49 7.41
CA PRO A 339 -65.53 34.12 7.82
C PRO A 339 -66.29 33.00 7.04
N VAL A 340 -66.26 31.73 7.50
CA VAL A 340 -67.42 30.87 7.89
C VAL A 340 -67.04 29.37 7.96
N GLU A 341 -67.76 28.61 8.80
CA GLU A 341 -67.66 27.16 9.08
C GLU A 341 -68.27 26.31 7.91
N GLU A 342 -68.38 24.97 7.87
CA GLU A 342 -68.98 24.01 8.81
C GLU A 342 -68.66 22.54 8.37
N ALA A 343 -69.18 21.51 9.07
CA ALA A 343 -68.77 20.10 8.90
C ALA A 343 -69.94 19.08 8.77
N ALA A 344 -69.66 17.86 8.27
CA ALA A 344 -70.53 16.66 8.39
C ALA A 344 -69.78 15.32 8.14
N THR A 345 -70.38 14.19 8.54
CA THR A 345 -69.78 12.83 8.61
C THR A 345 -70.58 11.76 7.83
N VAL A 346 -70.06 10.51 7.71
CA VAL A 346 -70.75 9.21 7.92
C VAL A 346 -69.80 8.00 7.69
N GLU A 347 -70.18 6.82 8.21
CA GLU A 347 -69.47 5.52 8.40
C GLU A 347 -69.29 4.68 7.09
N ASP A 348 -68.62 3.50 6.99
CA ASP A 348 -68.48 2.32 7.91
C ASP A 348 -67.19 1.46 7.65
N THR A 349 -67.09 0.26 8.24
CA THR A 349 -65.88 -0.48 8.70
C THR A 349 -65.85 -1.96 8.20
N PRO A 350 -65.01 -2.96 8.66
CA PRO A 350 -63.95 -3.01 9.70
C PRO A 350 -62.66 -3.87 9.43
N THR A 351 -61.77 -3.96 10.45
CA THR A 351 -60.69 -4.98 10.74
C THR A 351 -59.42 -5.03 9.86
N SER A 352 -58.20 -5.30 10.39
CA SER A 352 -57.76 -5.62 11.78
C SER A 352 -56.27 -5.30 12.10
N GLU A 353 -55.99 -5.13 13.41
CA GLU A 353 -54.74 -5.38 14.18
C GLU A 353 -53.54 -4.37 14.24
N ASP A 354 -53.12 -4.17 15.50
CA ASP A 354 -51.85 -3.76 16.15
C ASP A 354 -51.13 -2.40 15.89
N THR A 355 -51.56 -1.42 16.67
CA THR A 355 -50.78 -0.61 17.64
C THR A 355 -49.46 0.09 17.25
N ALA A 356 -49.56 1.42 17.22
CA ALA A 356 -48.53 2.40 17.62
C ALA A 356 -48.25 2.33 19.16
N PRO A 357 -47.28 3.05 19.77
CA PRO A 357 -46.62 4.27 19.28
C PRO A 357 -45.09 4.35 19.42
N ALA A 358 -44.53 5.46 18.93
CA ALA A 358 -43.22 5.97 19.33
C ALA A 358 -43.41 7.16 20.28
N GLU A 359 -42.57 7.25 21.31
CA GLU A 359 -42.14 8.53 21.88
C GLU A 359 -40.71 8.39 22.45
N ASP A 360 -40.06 9.53 22.69
CA ASP A 360 -38.60 9.63 22.89
C ASP A 360 -38.18 9.48 24.36
N THR A 361 -37.05 8.82 24.62
CA THR A 361 -36.16 9.19 25.75
C THR A 361 -34.75 8.59 25.64
N THR A 362 -33.77 9.44 25.92
CA THR A 362 -32.34 9.14 26.11
C THR A 362 -32.08 8.07 27.20
N PRO A 363 -31.00 7.28 27.13
CA PRO A 363 -29.69 7.78 27.61
C PRO A 363 -28.47 7.36 26.75
N ALA A 364 -27.35 8.02 27.01
CA ALA A 364 -26.03 7.56 26.59
C ALA A 364 -25.37 6.75 27.71
N GLU A 365 -24.60 5.72 27.36
CA GLU A 365 -23.46 5.32 28.19
C GLU A 365 -22.35 4.66 27.34
N SER A 366 -21.13 4.66 27.86
CA SER A 366 -19.92 4.28 27.12
C SER A 366 -19.46 2.86 27.46
N VAL A 367 -19.29 2.00 26.46
CA VAL A 367 -18.56 0.73 26.61
C VAL A 367 -17.44 0.66 25.57
N THR A 368 -16.22 0.41 26.04
CA THR A 368 -15.06 0.12 25.20
C THR A 368 -15.11 -1.31 24.68
N LEU A 369 -15.07 -1.49 23.36
CA LEU A 369 -14.74 -2.77 22.76
C LEU A 369 -13.46 -2.64 21.93
N ALA A 370 -12.48 -3.48 22.25
CA ALA A 370 -11.43 -3.86 21.32
C ALA A 370 -11.94 -5.06 20.52
N GLU A 371 -11.64 -5.10 19.22
CA GLU A 371 -11.84 -6.29 18.39
C GLU A 371 -10.50 -6.73 17.81
N ASP A 372 -10.08 -7.93 18.19
CA ASP A 372 -8.87 -8.57 17.67
C ASP A 372 -9.11 -9.11 16.25
N VAL A 373 -8.24 -8.73 15.31
CA VAL A 373 -8.24 -9.31 13.96
C VAL A 373 -7.36 -10.56 13.93
N ALA A 374 -7.83 -11.62 14.57
CA ALA A 374 -7.16 -12.92 14.60
C ALA A 374 -7.35 -13.67 13.27
N SER A 375 -6.30 -13.75 12.45
CA SER A 375 -6.29 -14.49 11.19
C SER A 375 -6.11 -15.99 11.43
N ALA A 376 -7.20 -16.73 11.63
CA ALA A 376 -7.16 -18.19 11.72
C ALA A 376 -6.90 -18.84 10.35
N ALA A 377 -5.84 -19.64 10.27
CA ALA A 377 -5.60 -20.58 9.19
C ALA A 377 -5.44 -21.99 9.79
N ASP A 378 -6.07 -22.98 9.17
CA ASP A 378 -5.66 -24.39 9.29
C ASP A 378 -6.12 -25.17 8.03
N ALA A 379 -5.58 -26.38 7.84
CA ALA A 379 -5.82 -27.22 6.67
C ALA A 379 -6.05 -28.69 7.03
N ALA A 380 -7.26 -29.19 6.77
CA ALA A 380 -7.64 -30.60 6.86
C ALA A 380 -8.65 -30.93 5.71
N PRO A 381 -9.04 -32.20 5.47
CA PRO A 381 -8.97 -32.74 4.11
C PRO A 381 -10.34 -33.02 3.43
N GLU A 382 -10.27 -33.74 2.31
CA GLU A 382 -11.39 -34.20 1.47
C GLU A 382 -12.51 -34.92 2.26
N GLN A 383 -13.78 -34.70 1.92
CA GLN A 383 -14.57 -35.63 1.08
C GLN A 383 -15.96 -35.10 0.70
N ASP A 384 -16.63 -35.80 -0.21
CA ASP A 384 -17.88 -35.40 -0.88
C ASP A 384 -19.13 -35.37 0.03
N LEU A 385 -20.11 -34.56 -0.39
CA LEU A 385 -21.52 -34.75 -0.04
C LEU A 385 -22.34 -35.06 -1.29
N ALA A 386 -22.78 -36.30 -1.40
CA ALA A 386 -23.94 -36.69 -2.21
C ALA A 386 -25.13 -36.96 -1.26
N THR A 387 -26.35 -36.71 -1.75
CA THR A 387 -27.59 -36.71 -0.94
C THR A 387 -28.03 -38.09 -0.49
N GLY A 388 -28.51 -38.21 0.76
CA GLY A 388 -29.23 -39.39 1.26
C GLY A 388 -29.89 -39.15 2.63
N GLU A 389 -31.21 -39.29 2.66
CA GLU A 389 -32.03 -39.47 3.88
C GLU A 389 -31.79 -40.90 4.43
N GLU A 390 -32.14 -41.33 5.65
CA GLU A 390 -33.03 -40.81 6.71
C GLU A 390 -32.69 -41.53 8.05
N LEU A 391 -33.05 -40.97 9.21
CA LEU A 391 -33.16 -41.63 10.55
C LEU A 391 -31.89 -42.32 11.16
N GLY A 392 -31.62 -42.28 12.47
CA GLY A 392 -32.27 -41.60 13.60
C GLY A 392 -31.73 -42.09 14.96
N PHE A 393 -31.87 -41.26 16.00
CA PHE A 393 -31.59 -41.52 17.43
C PHE A 393 -30.17 -41.89 17.91
N ALA A 394 -29.72 -41.11 18.90
CA ALA A 394 -28.72 -41.46 19.92
C ALA A 394 -29.42 -41.52 21.30
N PRO A 395 -28.72 -41.70 22.44
CA PRO A 395 -27.41 -42.31 22.71
C PRO A 395 -27.53 -43.47 23.74
N LEU A 396 -26.41 -44.05 24.20
CA LEU A 396 -25.99 -43.98 25.62
C LEU A 396 -24.77 -44.86 25.98
N ASN A 397 -23.83 -44.19 26.64
CA ASN A 397 -22.95 -44.55 27.76
C ASN A 397 -22.51 -46.01 28.07
N GLU A 398 -21.21 -46.08 28.41
CA GLU A 398 -20.51 -46.97 29.36
C GLU A 398 -21.27 -48.16 29.98
N GLN A 399 -20.72 -49.38 29.85
CA GLN A 399 -19.84 -49.97 30.88
C GLN A 399 -19.20 -51.27 30.38
N ALA A 400 -17.98 -51.58 30.86
CA ALA A 400 -17.28 -52.82 30.55
C ALA A 400 -16.97 -53.61 31.83
N THR A 401 -17.57 -54.79 31.97
CA THR A 401 -17.15 -55.82 32.94
C THR A 401 -16.81 -57.10 32.19
N ALA A 402 -15.74 -57.78 32.62
CA ALA A 402 -15.14 -58.88 31.87
C ALA A 402 -15.96 -60.18 31.90
N ASP A 403 -15.75 -61.02 30.90
CA ASP A 403 -15.73 -62.48 31.10
C ASP A 403 -14.62 -63.14 30.23
N ARG A 404 -14.25 -64.38 30.55
CA ARG A 404 -13.20 -65.17 29.91
C ARG A 404 -13.81 -66.23 28.97
N GLY A 405 -13.50 -66.15 27.68
CA GLY A 405 -13.85 -67.19 26.68
C GLY A 405 -12.64 -68.03 26.28
N GLU A 406 -12.78 -69.35 26.33
CA GLU A 406 -11.67 -70.32 26.20
C GLU A 406 -11.00 -70.36 24.81
N VAL A 407 -9.71 -70.73 24.79
CA VAL A 407 -8.97 -71.07 23.57
C VAL A 407 -8.95 -72.58 23.38
N SER A 408 -9.10 -73.05 22.14
CA SER A 408 -8.63 -74.37 21.73
C SER A 408 -7.96 -74.34 20.35
N PRO A 409 -7.00 -75.23 20.07
CA PRO A 409 -5.85 -74.86 19.24
C PRO A 409 -5.81 -75.51 17.84
N ALA A 410 -5.17 -74.81 16.90
CA ALA A 410 -4.76 -75.39 15.61
C ALA A 410 -3.35 -74.89 15.19
N THR A 411 -2.42 -75.84 15.07
CA THR A 411 -1.24 -75.88 14.18
C THR A 411 -0.40 -74.60 13.96
N GLY A 412 0.88 -74.63 14.36
CA GLY A 412 1.80 -73.51 14.17
C GLY A 412 2.67 -73.57 12.90
N ASP A 413 2.62 -72.50 12.09
CA ASP A 413 3.75 -72.04 11.23
C ASP A 413 4.01 -70.52 11.38
N ALA A 414 3.29 -69.85 12.29
CA ALA A 414 3.26 -68.39 12.41
C ALA A 414 4.58 -67.73 12.87
N THR A 415 5.55 -68.49 13.39
CA THR A 415 6.78 -67.96 14.03
C THR A 415 7.88 -67.54 13.06
N LYS A 416 7.94 -68.14 11.86
CA LYS A 416 8.93 -67.78 10.81
C LYS A 416 8.48 -66.60 9.94
N GLU A 417 7.18 -66.40 9.78
CA GLU A 417 6.64 -65.31 8.97
C GLU A 417 6.47 -64.01 9.77
N SER A 418 5.99 -64.08 11.01
CA SER A 418 5.92 -62.92 11.92
C SER A 418 7.30 -62.28 12.13
N SER A 419 8.34 -63.08 12.38
CA SER A 419 9.73 -62.60 12.55
C SER A 419 10.33 -61.99 11.26
N LYS A 420 10.02 -62.53 10.08
CA LYS A 420 10.34 -61.87 8.79
C LYS A 420 9.58 -60.54 8.60
N ARG A 421 8.30 -60.49 8.99
CA ARG A 421 7.46 -59.28 8.86
C ARG A 421 7.89 -58.18 9.83
N ALA A 422 8.29 -58.55 11.05
CA ALA A 422 8.90 -57.65 12.04
C ALA A 422 10.21 -57.05 11.51
N ARG A 423 11.19 -57.88 11.11
CA ARG A 423 12.46 -57.41 10.53
C ARG A 423 12.28 -56.54 9.27
N ARG A 424 11.24 -56.80 8.45
CA ARG A 424 10.87 -55.91 7.32
C ARG A 424 10.32 -54.56 7.78
N ARG A 425 9.46 -54.51 8.82
CA ARG A 425 8.96 -53.27 9.44
C ARG A 425 10.11 -52.46 10.03
N GLU A 426 10.94 -53.09 10.84
CA GLU A 426 12.12 -52.55 11.50
C GLU A 426 13.13 -51.96 10.50
N LYS A 427 13.50 -52.71 9.45
CA LYS A 427 14.39 -52.22 8.39
C LYS A 427 13.77 -51.07 7.58
N LYS A 428 12.44 -51.04 7.39
CA LYS A 428 11.74 -49.90 6.77
C LYS A 428 11.76 -48.67 7.68
N LEU A 429 11.57 -48.85 9.00
CA LEU A 429 11.61 -47.78 10.00
C LEU A 429 13.02 -47.17 10.09
N ALA A 430 14.07 -48.00 10.16
CA ALA A 430 15.46 -47.56 10.18
C ALA A 430 15.86 -46.80 8.90
N ALA A 431 15.40 -47.24 7.73
CA ALA A 431 15.58 -46.50 6.49
C ALA A 431 14.87 -45.13 6.52
N MET A 432 13.63 -45.09 7.02
CA MET A 432 12.85 -43.84 7.13
C MET A 432 13.46 -42.85 8.13
N LEU A 433 13.97 -43.33 9.27
CA LEU A 433 14.74 -42.55 10.24
C LEU A 433 16.06 -42.03 9.64
N THR A 434 16.73 -42.82 8.81
CA THR A 434 17.95 -42.39 8.10
C THR A 434 17.63 -41.28 7.11
N VAL A 435 16.53 -41.39 6.34
CA VAL A 435 16.05 -40.32 5.45
C VAL A 435 15.66 -39.06 6.23
N LYS A 436 14.93 -39.17 7.36
CA LYS A 436 14.64 -38.02 8.23
C LYS A 436 15.93 -37.35 8.74
N ARG A 437 16.94 -38.11 9.20
CA ARG A 437 18.24 -37.57 9.64
C ARG A 437 19.03 -36.88 8.52
N LEU A 438 19.04 -37.44 7.31
CA LEU A 438 19.68 -36.84 6.14
C LEU A 438 18.98 -35.54 5.71
N ALA A 439 17.64 -35.53 5.70
CA ALA A 439 16.85 -34.34 5.44
C ALA A 439 17.09 -33.23 6.49
N ALA A 440 17.13 -33.59 7.78
CA ALA A 440 17.44 -32.66 8.86
C ALA A 440 18.87 -32.08 8.74
N LYS A 441 19.88 -32.90 8.43
CA LYS A 441 21.25 -32.44 8.17
C LYS A 441 21.32 -31.48 6.99
N SER A 442 20.65 -31.81 5.88
CA SER A 442 20.56 -30.95 4.69
C SER A 442 19.83 -29.62 4.98
N ARG A 443 18.74 -29.65 5.75
CA ARG A 443 18.05 -28.44 6.25
C ARG A 443 19.00 -27.57 7.09
N LYS A 444 19.70 -28.14 8.08
CA LYS A 444 20.66 -27.39 8.93
C LYS A 444 21.81 -26.79 8.10
N GLU A 445 22.36 -27.54 7.15
CA GLU A 445 23.42 -27.04 6.27
C GLU A 445 22.92 -25.91 5.36
N SER A 446 21.69 -25.99 4.84
CA SER A 446 21.10 -24.89 4.04
C SER A 446 20.74 -23.65 4.88
N LYS A 447 20.23 -23.78 6.12
CA LYS A 447 20.03 -22.63 7.03
C LYS A 447 21.37 -22.00 7.41
N LYS A 448 22.44 -22.78 7.59
CA LYS A 448 23.82 -22.26 7.75
C LYS A 448 24.28 -21.47 6.52
N ARG A 449 24.26 -22.06 5.32
CA ARG A 449 24.69 -21.38 4.07
C ARG A 449 23.88 -20.10 3.81
N LYS A 450 22.57 -20.10 4.10
CA LYS A 450 21.72 -18.90 4.04
C LYS A 450 22.14 -17.82 5.06
N ARG A 451 22.49 -18.20 6.30
CA ARG A 451 22.99 -17.27 7.34
C ARG A 451 24.34 -16.66 6.94
N GLU A 452 25.25 -17.47 6.40
CA GLU A 452 26.55 -17.01 5.87
C GLU A 452 26.35 -16.01 4.71
N GLN A 453 25.44 -16.30 3.78
CA GLN A 453 25.07 -15.37 2.69
C GLN A 453 24.37 -14.10 3.21
N LYS A 454 23.48 -14.20 4.22
CA LYS A 454 22.84 -13.04 4.89
C LYS A 454 23.92 -12.14 5.49
N ILE A 455 24.94 -12.70 6.17
CA ILE A 455 26.06 -11.96 6.76
C ILE A 455 26.93 -11.28 5.69
N GLU A 456 27.40 -12.00 4.67
CA GLU A 456 28.24 -11.44 3.60
C GLU A 456 27.52 -10.29 2.85
N SER A 457 26.18 -10.29 2.78
CA SER A 457 25.39 -9.20 2.18
C SER A 457 25.43 -7.85 2.91
N PHE A 458 26.08 -7.76 4.08
CA PHE A 458 26.33 -6.52 4.81
C PHE A 458 27.83 -6.16 4.94
N LYS A 459 28.71 -6.83 4.19
CA LYS A 459 30.16 -6.66 4.26
C LYS A 459 30.64 -5.23 4.06
N ASP A 460 30.01 -4.49 3.15
CA ASP A 460 30.25 -3.06 2.88
C ASP A 460 29.94 -2.15 4.09
N TYR A 461 29.33 -2.69 5.15
CA TYR A 461 28.90 -2.01 6.36
C TYR A 461 29.55 -2.55 7.64
N PHE A 462 30.54 -3.45 7.54
CA PHE A 462 31.24 -4.02 8.71
C PHE A 462 32.22 -3.06 9.40
N ASP A 463 32.76 -2.09 8.66
CA ASP A 463 33.49 -0.92 9.17
C ASP A 463 33.15 0.26 8.26
N TYR A 464 32.05 0.95 8.56
CA TYR A 464 31.48 1.99 7.71
C TYR A 464 31.14 3.25 8.51
N LYS A 465 31.41 4.41 7.91
CA LYS A 465 31.34 5.73 8.54
C LYS A 465 31.00 6.82 7.54
N GLU A 466 29.84 7.46 7.66
CA GLU A 466 29.41 8.54 6.74
C GLU A 466 28.67 9.67 7.50
N PRO A 467 28.86 10.96 7.15
CA PRO A 467 28.12 12.06 7.77
C PRO A 467 26.60 11.92 7.60
N LEU A 468 25.83 12.27 8.64
CA LEU A 468 24.35 12.15 8.61
C LEU A 468 23.70 12.98 7.50
N SER A 469 24.31 14.11 7.15
CA SER A 469 23.87 15.00 6.07
C SER A 469 24.16 14.48 4.65
N LYS A 470 24.86 13.34 4.51
CA LYS A 470 25.28 12.78 3.20
C LYS A 470 24.79 11.35 2.92
N ILE A 471 24.36 10.60 3.94
CA ILE A 471 24.00 9.18 3.77
C ILE A 471 22.79 8.99 2.82
N PRO A 472 22.91 8.19 1.75
CA PRO A 472 21.78 7.92 0.85
C PRO A 472 20.66 7.11 1.52
N PRO A 473 19.37 7.39 1.26
CA PRO A 473 18.23 6.64 1.80
C PRO A 473 18.32 5.11 1.70
N HIS A 474 18.69 4.59 0.53
CA HIS A 474 18.83 3.14 0.30
C HIS A 474 19.94 2.51 1.16
N ARG A 475 20.99 3.27 1.48
CA ARG A 475 22.13 2.83 2.28
C ARG A 475 21.74 2.79 3.76
N LEU A 476 21.01 3.80 4.24
CA LEU A 476 20.45 3.78 5.59
C LEU A 476 19.48 2.61 5.80
N LEU A 477 18.62 2.30 4.82
CA LEU A 477 17.72 1.13 4.90
C LEU A 477 18.51 -0.19 4.95
N ALA A 478 19.58 -0.34 4.16
CA ALA A 478 20.46 -1.50 4.21
C ALA A 478 21.14 -1.66 5.60
N ILE A 479 21.64 -0.56 6.16
CA ILE A 479 22.30 -0.53 7.47
C ILE A 479 21.29 -0.83 8.60
N ASN A 480 20.11 -0.21 8.58
CA ASN A 480 19.02 -0.50 9.52
C ASN A 480 18.54 -1.97 9.41
N ARG A 481 18.57 -2.60 8.22
CA ARG A 481 18.30 -4.03 8.07
C ARG A 481 19.35 -4.89 8.77
N GLY A 482 20.63 -4.54 8.67
CA GLY A 482 21.71 -5.25 9.34
C GLY A 482 21.67 -5.10 10.87
N ASP A 483 21.29 -3.91 11.35
CA ASP A 483 21.05 -3.59 12.77
C ASP A 483 19.87 -4.40 13.33
N ARG A 484 18.71 -4.40 12.65
CA ARG A 484 17.54 -5.26 12.97
C ARG A 484 17.90 -6.76 12.96
N SER A 485 18.76 -7.17 12.03
CA SER A 485 19.24 -8.57 11.91
C SER A 485 20.31 -8.94 12.95
N LYS A 486 20.72 -8.03 13.83
CA LYS A 486 21.83 -8.21 14.81
C LYS A 486 23.18 -8.59 14.16
N ILE A 487 23.37 -8.25 12.88
CA ILE A 487 24.62 -8.46 12.14
C ILE A 487 25.53 -7.23 12.24
N LEU A 488 24.91 -6.05 12.28
CA LEU A 488 25.56 -4.76 12.46
C LEU A 488 25.18 -4.17 13.83
N ARG A 489 26.05 -3.33 14.37
CA ARG A 489 25.78 -2.45 15.50
C ARG A 489 25.89 -1.01 15.00
N VAL A 490 24.77 -0.29 14.96
CA VAL A 490 24.71 1.04 14.35
C VAL A 490 24.57 2.13 15.41
N LYS A 491 25.46 3.13 15.35
CA LYS A 491 25.50 4.28 16.25
C LYS A 491 25.65 5.60 15.49
N ILE A 492 25.41 6.72 16.18
CA ILE A 492 25.85 8.05 15.75
C ILE A 492 27.07 8.46 16.58
N GLU A 493 28.20 8.70 15.91
CA GLU A 493 29.36 9.34 16.51
C GLU A 493 29.33 10.86 16.34
N VAL A 494 29.69 11.58 17.40
CA VAL A 494 29.87 13.03 17.49
C VAL A 494 31.06 13.36 18.38
N ASP A 495 31.63 14.56 18.23
CA ASP A 495 32.63 15.08 19.16
C ASP A 495 31.96 15.42 20.50
N THR A 496 32.09 14.53 21.49
CA THR A 496 31.46 14.68 22.80
C THR A 496 32.04 15.82 23.62
N ASP A 497 33.28 16.22 23.38
CA ASP A 497 33.96 17.25 24.17
C ASP A 497 33.63 18.65 23.65
N ALA A 498 33.58 18.83 22.32
CA ALA A 498 33.03 20.03 21.69
C ALA A 498 31.55 20.20 22.07
N LEU A 499 30.77 19.11 22.05
CA LEU A 499 29.36 19.10 22.40
C LEU A 499 29.14 19.42 23.89
N ALA A 500 29.91 18.81 24.80
CA ALA A 500 29.86 19.11 26.23
C ALA A 500 30.29 20.53 26.55
N LYS A 501 31.35 21.05 25.90
CA LYS A 501 31.76 22.45 26.01
C LYS A 501 30.68 23.41 25.53
N LYS A 502 29.91 23.05 24.48
CA LYS A 502 28.84 23.91 23.97
C LYS A 502 27.57 23.86 24.82
N ALA A 503 27.28 22.71 25.43
CA ALA A 503 26.26 22.59 26.47
C ALA A 503 26.63 23.40 27.73
N GLU A 504 27.90 23.35 28.17
CA GLU A 504 28.38 24.11 29.33
C GLU A 504 28.16 25.62 29.12
N GLN A 505 28.54 26.15 27.95
CA GLN A 505 28.29 27.53 27.55
C GLN A 505 26.80 27.93 27.49
N PHE A 506 25.88 26.96 27.53
CA PHE A 506 24.43 27.20 27.44
C PHE A 506 23.73 27.14 28.81
N VAL A 507 24.11 26.21 29.70
CA VAL A 507 23.40 25.97 30.98
C VAL A 507 24.25 26.09 32.26
N VAL A 508 25.53 26.46 32.17
CA VAL A 508 26.39 26.69 33.35
C VAL A 508 26.99 28.11 33.28
N PRO A 509 26.50 29.08 34.09
CA PRO A 509 27.07 30.41 34.14
C PRO A 509 28.55 30.35 34.59
N PRO A 510 29.46 31.13 33.97
CA PRO A 510 30.90 31.01 34.24
C PRO A 510 31.26 31.38 35.68
N ASP A 511 30.59 32.36 36.25
CA ASP A 511 30.81 32.88 37.61
C ASP A 511 29.99 32.15 38.70
N HIS A 512 29.34 31.04 38.36
CA HIS A 512 28.49 30.30 39.31
C HIS A 512 29.34 29.64 40.42
N PRO A 513 29.06 29.84 41.72
CA PRO A 513 29.90 29.31 42.82
C PRO A 513 30.19 27.81 42.73
N HIS A 514 29.20 27.02 42.30
CA HIS A 514 29.28 25.57 42.16
C HIS A 514 29.48 25.10 40.71
N ALA A 515 30.06 25.93 39.84
CA ALA A 515 30.17 25.64 38.41
C ALA A 515 30.87 24.30 38.10
N GLU A 516 31.85 23.87 38.90
CA GLU A 516 32.49 22.56 38.73
C GLU A 516 31.52 21.40 39.00
N PHE A 517 30.75 21.47 40.09
CA PHE A 517 29.70 20.48 40.36
C PHE A 517 28.67 20.44 39.22
N LEU A 518 28.18 21.60 38.78
CA LEU A 518 27.24 21.70 37.65
C LEU A 518 27.80 21.10 36.36
N ARG A 519 29.07 21.35 36.01
CA ARG A 519 29.76 20.71 34.87
C ARG A 519 29.76 19.18 34.97
N VAL A 520 30.04 18.63 36.14
CA VAL A 520 30.04 17.17 36.36
C VAL A 520 28.63 16.58 36.24
N ARG A 521 27.60 17.25 36.75
CA ARG A 521 26.20 16.84 36.59
C ARG A 521 25.70 16.99 35.15
N LEU A 522 26.15 18.01 34.42
CA LEU A 522 25.85 18.20 33.01
C LEU A 522 26.49 17.10 32.14
N ARG A 523 27.74 16.67 32.43
CA ARG A 523 28.38 15.56 31.71
C ARG A 523 27.65 14.23 31.91
N ASP A 524 27.18 13.95 33.13
CA ASP A 524 26.29 12.81 33.42
C ASP A 524 24.97 12.92 32.63
N ALA A 525 24.29 14.08 32.67
CA ALA A 525 23.07 14.31 31.89
C ALA A 525 23.27 14.09 30.38
N LEU A 526 24.38 14.59 29.83
CA LEU A 526 24.76 14.43 28.43
C LEU A 526 24.93 12.96 28.07
N GLN A 527 25.79 12.24 28.80
CA GLN A 527 26.15 10.85 28.48
C GLN A 527 25.02 9.86 28.75
N ARG A 528 24.25 10.05 29.82
CA ARG A 528 23.26 9.07 30.31
C ARG A 528 21.83 9.32 29.84
N LEU A 529 21.47 10.58 29.56
CA LEU A 529 20.08 10.97 29.27
C LEU A 529 19.93 11.63 27.89
N ILE A 530 20.71 12.67 27.60
CA ILE A 530 20.52 13.51 26.40
C ILE A 530 21.02 12.81 25.15
N LEU A 531 22.30 12.42 25.06
CA LEU A 531 22.87 11.81 23.86
C LEU A 531 22.14 10.50 23.48
N PRO A 532 21.86 9.57 24.41
CA PRO A 532 21.08 8.37 24.09
C PRO A 532 19.62 8.67 23.70
N SER A 533 19.07 9.85 24.03
CA SER A 533 17.76 10.30 23.54
C SER A 533 17.85 10.88 22.13
N LEU A 534 18.75 11.83 21.91
CA LEU A 534 18.90 12.52 20.63
C LEU A 534 19.43 11.58 19.54
N GLU A 535 20.26 10.59 19.87
CA GLU A 535 20.67 9.54 18.92
C GLU A 535 19.47 8.74 18.40
N ARG A 536 18.60 8.25 19.30
CA ARG A 536 17.37 7.53 18.92
C ARG A 536 16.43 8.40 18.10
N GLU A 537 16.32 9.67 18.45
CA GLU A 537 15.48 10.64 17.77
C GLU A 537 15.98 10.94 16.35
N VAL A 538 17.27 11.26 16.19
CA VAL A 538 17.88 11.53 14.89
C VAL A 538 17.93 10.26 14.02
N ARG A 539 18.24 9.08 14.58
CA ARG A 539 18.12 7.81 13.83
C ARG A 539 16.68 7.56 13.37
N ARG A 540 15.66 7.95 14.16
CA ARG A 540 14.25 7.86 13.75
C ARG A 540 13.92 8.86 12.64
N GLU A 541 14.27 10.13 12.78
CA GLU A 541 14.05 11.17 11.74
C GLU A 541 14.65 10.73 10.39
N LEU A 542 15.91 10.27 10.40
CA LEU A 542 16.60 9.76 9.21
C LEU A 542 15.92 8.53 8.61
N THR A 543 15.43 7.61 9.45
CA THR A 543 14.72 6.40 9.00
C THR A 543 13.37 6.74 8.37
N GLU A 544 12.61 7.66 8.97
CA GLU A 544 11.30 8.10 8.43
C GLU A 544 11.46 8.85 7.10
N TYR A 545 12.52 9.66 6.95
CA TYR A 545 12.91 10.24 5.66
C TYR A 545 13.26 9.17 4.62
N ALA A 546 14.06 8.17 4.99
CA ALA A 546 14.50 7.13 4.05
C ALA A 546 13.36 6.17 3.63
N GLU A 547 12.46 5.83 4.55
CA GLU A 547 11.22 5.10 4.26
C GLU A 547 10.34 5.87 3.27
N LEU A 548 10.08 7.17 3.52
CA LEU A 548 9.25 8.01 2.67
C LEU A 548 9.85 8.17 1.25
N HIS A 549 11.16 8.42 1.14
CA HIS A 549 11.84 8.46 -0.16
C HIS A 549 11.76 7.11 -0.90
N ALA A 550 11.91 5.98 -0.19
CA ALA A 550 11.77 4.66 -0.79
C ALA A 550 10.35 4.42 -1.32
N VAL A 551 9.31 4.76 -0.54
CA VAL A 551 7.90 4.72 -0.97
C VAL A 551 7.66 5.56 -2.23
N GLN A 552 8.23 6.77 -2.33
CA GLN A 552 8.14 7.59 -3.54
C GLN A 552 8.84 6.99 -4.78
N VAL A 553 9.89 6.18 -4.59
CA VAL A 553 10.50 5.41 -5.68
C VAL A 553 9.61 4.24 -6.09
N PHE A 554 9.10 3.48 -5.11
CA PHE A 554 8.19 2.34 -5.32
C PHE A 554 6.90 2.77 -6.03
N ALA A 555 6.29 3.88 -5.61
CA ALA A 555 5.11 4.48 -6.22
C ALA A 555 5.31 4.81 -7.70
N ARG A 556 6.42 5.51 -8.04
CA ARG A 556 6.76 5.85 -9.43
C ARG A 556 7.05 4.61 -10.28
N ASN A 557 7.67 3.58 -9.71
CA ASN A 557 7.92 2.32 -10.40
C ASN A 557 6.63 1.51 -10.63
N LEU A 558 5.73 1.46 -9.65
CA LEU A 558 4.41 0.83 -9.78
C LEU A 558 3.56 1.55 -10.85
N ARG A 559 3.48 2.88 -10.83
CA ARG A 559 2.77 3.67 -11.85
C ARG A 559 3.29 3.38 -13.27
N LYS A 560 4.60 3.31 -13.45
CA LYS A 560 5.25 2.95 -14.73
C LYS A 560 4.97 1.51 -15.18
N LEU A 561 4.65 0.60 -14.26
CA LEU A 561 4.33 -0.79 -14.56
C LEU A 561 2.84 -0.97 -14.91
N LEU A 562 1.95 -0.29 -14.17
CA LEU A 562 0.50 -0.33 -14.37
C LEU A 562 0.04 0.41 -15.64
N LEU A 563 0.69 1.52 -15.98
CA LEU A 563 0.35 2.35 -17.15
C LEU A 563 1.11 1.94 -18.43
N GLN A 564 1.66 0.72 -18.49
CA GLN A 564 2.23 0.20 -19.74
C GLN A 564 1.12 0.03 -20.80
N PRO A 565 1.36 0.34 -22.08
CA PRO A 565 0.32 0.24 -23.11
C PRO A 565 -0.08 -1.22 -23.35
N PRO A 566 -1.39 -1.55 -23.32
CA PRO A 566 -1.88 -2.92 -23.48
C PRO A 566 -1.77 -3.42 -24.93
N VAL A 567 -1.62 -4.73 -25.11
CA VAL A 567 -1.50 -5.36 -26.43
C VAL A 567 -2.77 -6.13 -26.79
N HIS A 568 -3.81 -5.38 -27.14
CA HIS A 568 -5.14 -5.91 -27.47
C HIS A 568 -5.16 -6.77 -28.75
N ASN A 569 -6.11 -7.72 -28.80
CA ASN A 569 -6.44 -8.53 -29.98
C ASN A 569 -5.25 -9.34 -30.54
N ARG A 570 -4.34 -9.81 -29.68
CA ARG A 570 -3.20 -10.66 -30.03
C ARG A 570 -3.13 -11.87 -29.11
N ARG A 571 -2.88 -13.05 -29.69
CA ARG A 571 -2.55 -14.29 -28.98
C ARG A 571 -1.14 -14.21 -28.41
N VAL A 572 -0.91 -14.88 -27.29
CA VAL A 572 0.37 -14.84 -26.57
C VAL A 572 0.82 -16.24 -26.18
N LEU A 573 2.06 -16.62 -26.49
CA LEU A 573 2.73 -17.75 -25.85
C LEU A 573 3.44 -17.22 -24.60
N ALA A 574 2.84 -17.42 -23.43
CA ALA A 574 3.45 -17.07 -22.17
C ALA A 574 4.46 -18.15 -21.74
N ILE A 575 5.61 -17.72 -21.24
CA ILE A 575 6.71 -18.57 -20.79
C ILE A 575 7.14 -18.11 -19.40
N ASP A 576 6.90 -18.96 -18.40
CA ASP A 576 7.47 -18.84 -17.05
C ASP A 576 8.82 -19.60 -17.02
N PRO A 577 9.98 -18.93 -16.92
CA PRO A 577 11.28 -19.59 -17.03
C PRO A 577 11.63 -20.46 -15.82
N GLY A 578 12.44 -21.50 -16.05
CA GLY A 578 12.90 -22.36 -14.97
C GLY A 578 13.94 -23.39 -15.39
N PHE A 579 14.97 -23.55 -14.56
CA PHE A 579 16.06 -24.52 -14.77
C PHE A 579 15.61 -25.97 -14.53
N ARG A 580 15.51 -26.38 -13.25
CA ARG A 580 15.31 -27.80 -12.86
C ARG A 580 13.89 -28.31 -13.09
N SER A 581 12.92 -27.40 -13.03
CA SER A 581 11.49 -27.66 -13.25
C SER A 581 11.09 -27.62 -14.71
N GLY A 582 11.98 -27.16 -15.60
CA GLY A 582 11.64 -26.72 -16.95
C GLY A 582 10.86 -25.40 -16.97
N CYS A 583 10.87 -24.75 -18.13
CA CYS A 583 10.09 -23.55 -18.43
C CYS A 583 8.66 -23.95 -18.83
N LYS A 584 7.68 -23.12 -18.48
CA LYS A 584 6.25 -23.46 -18.54
C LYS A 584 5.55 -22.61 -19.58
N LEU A 585 4.95 -23.27 -20.56
CA LEU A 585 4.36 -22.64 -21.74
C LEU A 585 2.84 -22.64 -21.64
N ALA A 586 2.21 -21.49 -21.83
CA ALA A 586 0.77 -21.35 -21.96
C ALA A 586 0.43 -20.53 -23.22
N ALA A 587 -0.26 -21.14 -24.19
CA ALA A 587 -0.84 -20.42 -25.31
C ALA A 587 -2.16 -19.78 -24.87
N LEU A 588 -2.28 -18.46 -25.04
CA LEU A 588 -3.46 -17.67 -24.71
C LEU A 588 -4.15 -17.17 -25.98
N ASP A 589 -5.48 -17.17 -25.98
CA ASP A 589 -6.29 -16.50 -26.99
C ASP A 589 -6.25 -14.96 -26.83
N GLU A 590 -6.96 -14.25 -27.71
CA GLU A 590 -7.05 -12.79 -27.74
C GLU A 590 -7.68 -12.16 -26.48
N PHE A 591 -8.28 -12.97 -25.59
CA PHE A 591 -8.99 -12.56 -24.37
C PHE A 591 -8.31 -13.08 -23.08
N GLY A 592 -7.21 -13.82 -23.19
CA GLY A 592 -6.48 -14.38 -22.05
C GLY A 592 -7.02 -15.72 -21.54
N ASN A 593 -7.77 -16.47 -22.36
CA ASN A 593 -8.15 -17.86 -22.10
C ASN A 593 -7.04 -18.82 -22.55
N VAL A 594 -6.85 -19.93 -21.83
CA VAL A 594 -5.82 -20.94 -22.15
C VAL A 594 -6.27 -21.83 -23.31
N LEU A 595 -5.56 -21.77 -24.43
CA LEU A 595 -5.76 -22.63 -25.61
C LEU A 595 -5.04 -23.98 -25.46
N GLY A 596 -3.86 -23.98 -24.84
CA GLY A 596 -3.02 -25.16 -24.63
C GLY A 596 -1.78 -24.84 -23.80
N HIS A 597 -1.13 -25.85 -23.24
CA HIS A 597 0.04 -25.67 -22.37
C HIS A 597 1.03 -26.82 -22.49
N THR A 598 2.30 -26.59 -22.15
CA THR A 598 3.34 -27.64 -22.08
C THR A 598 4.53 -27.25 -21.19
N VAL A 599 5.51 -28.14 -21.06
CA VAL A 599 6.78 -27.91 -20.37
C VAL A 599 7.93 -28.16 -21.34
N MET A 600 8.89 -27.23 -21.41
CA MET A 600 10.16 -27.40 -22.11
C MET A 600 11.34 -27.28 -21.15
N HIS A 601 12.55 -27.68 -21.55
CA HIS A 601 13.77 -27.43 -20.78
C HIS A 601 14.81 -26.73 -21.66
N VAL A 602 15.28 -25.57 -21.21
CA VAL A 602 16.26 -24.73 -21.96
C VAL A 602 17.72 -25.08 -21.64
N ILE A 603 17.96 -25.89 -20.61
CA ILE A 603 19.26 -26.48 -20.26
C ILE A 603 19.08 -27.98 -20.09
N GLY A 604 20.02 -28.78 -20.62
CA GLY A 604 20.03 -30.22 -20.46
C GLY A 604 20.90 -30.92 -21.51
N LYS A 605 20.60 -32.20 -21.78
CA LYS A 605 21.10 -32.87 -22.99
C LYS A 605 20.54 -32.20 -24.24
N GLU A 606 21.33 -32.16 -25.31
CA GLU A 606 20.97 -31.48 -26.56
C GLU A 606 19.62 -31.95 -27.12
N GLU A 607 19.31 -33.24 -27.04
CA GLU A 607 18.03 -33.84 -27.46
C GLU A 607 16.81 -33.22 -26.75
N VAL A 608 16.95 -32.87 -25.47
CA VAL A 608 15.88 -32.29 -24.65
C VAL A 608 15.67 -30.82 -25.03
N VAL A 609 16.75 -30.09 -25.26
CA VAL A 609 16.69 -28.69 -25.73
C VAL A 609 16.11 -28.64 -27.15
N ARG A 610 16.50 -29.58 -28.03
CA ARG A 610 15.97 -29.74 -29.39
C ARG A 610 14.46 -30.03 -29.38
N ARG A 611 13.99 -30.90 -28.47
CA ARG A 611 12.56 -31.12 -28.24
C ARG A 611 11.86 -29.84 -27.76
N GLY A 612 12.49 -29.06 -26.88
CA GLY A 612 11.98 -27.76 -26.44
C GLY A 612 11.78 -26.76 -27.58
N ARG A 613 12.76 -26.64 -28.49
CA ARG A 613 12.64 -25.83 -29.73
C ARG A 613 11.43 -26.26 -30.56
N GLN A 614 11.31 -27.56 -30.81
CA GLN A 614 10.21 -28.14 -31.58
C GLN A 614 8.83 -27.85 -30.93
N GLN A 615 8.70 -27.98 -29.61
CA GLN A 615 7.47 -27.64 -28.87
C GLN A 615 7.07 -26.17 -29.02
N ILE A 616 8.03 -25.23 -29.01
CA ILE A 616 7.77 -23.80 -29.26
C ILE A 616 7.20 -23.61 -30.68
N VAL A 617 7.84 -24.21 -31.68
CA VAL A 617 7.43 -24.14 -33.08
C VAL A 617 6.02 -24.69 -33.27
N GLU A 618 5.72 -25.87 -32.71
CA GLU A 618 4.40 -26.51 -32.75
C GLU A 618 3.31 -25.63 -32.13
N MET A 619 3.54 -25.06 -30.94
CA MET A 619 2.55 -24.19 -30.30
C MET A 619 2.34 -22.87 -31.08
N VAL A 620 3.39 -22.25 -31.60
CA VAL A 620 3.30 -21.05 -32.43
C VAL A 620 2.60 -21.33 -33.76
N GLN A 621 2.81 -22.50 -34.34
CA GLN A 621 2.15 -22.91 -35.57
C GLN A 621 0.67 -23.23 -35.35
N MET A 622 0.35 -24.11 -34.39
CA MET A 622 -1.00 -24.58 -34.08
C MET A 622 -1.92 -23.44 -33.64
N TYR A 623 -1.51 -22.66 -32.64
CA TYR A 623 -2.36 -21.61 -32.05
C TYR A 623 -2.25 -20.26 -32.78
N HIS A 624 -1.43 -20.17 -33.83
CA HIS A 624 -1.23 -18.97 -34.66
C HIS A 624 -0.72 -17.77 -33.85
N ILE A 625 0.40 -17.96 -33.15
CA ILE A 625 0.87 -17.01 -32.12
C ILE A 625 1.83 -15.95 -32.70
N PRO A 626 1.48 -14.64 -32.63
CA PRO A 626 2.36 -13.56 -33.04
C PRO A 626 3.32 -13.06 -31.93
N ILE A 627 3.05 -13.33 -30.65
CA ILE A 627 3.79 -12.76 -29.52
C ILE A 627 4.18 -13.84 -28.52
N ILE A 628 5.45 -13.87 -28.12
CA ILE A 628 5.98 -14.70 -27.04
C ILE A 628 6.32 -13.82 -25.84
N ALA A 629 5.72 -14.07 -24.69
CA ALA A 629 5.93 -13.32 -23.46
C ALA A 629 6.80 -14.14 -22.49
N ILE A 630 7.96 -13.62 -22.08
CA ILE A 630 8.93 -14.33 -21.25
C ILE A 630 9.02 -13.64 -19.88
N GLY A 631 8.86 -14.38 -18.78
CA GLY A 631 9.10 -13.86 -17.43
C GLY A 631 10.55 -13.43 -17.23
N ASN A 632 10.81 -12.36 -16.47
CA ASN A 632 12.14 -11.78 -16.28
C ASN A 632 12.99 -12.46 -15.18
N GLY A 633 12.59 -13.64 -14.69
CA GLY A 633 13.21 -14.29 -13.55
C GLY A 633 14.27 -15.35 -13.87
N THR A 634 14.22 -16.44 -13.09
CA THR A 634 15.27 -17.47 -13.06
C THR A 634 15.27 -18.28 -14.36
N ALA A 635 16.38 -18.26 -15.10
CA ALA A 635 16.52 -18.79 -16.46
C ALA A 635 15.97 -17.90 -17.60
N CYS A 636 15.64 -16.62 -17.33
CA CYS A 636 15.16 -15.69 -18.36
C CYS A 636 16.17 -15.53 -19.51
N ARG A 637 17.48 -15.40 -19.24
CA ARG A 637 18.50 -15.13 -20.28
C ARG A 637 18.67 -16.31 -21.24
N GLU A 638 18.67 -17.51 -20.70
CA GLU A 638 18.79 -18.77 -21.44
C GLU A 638 17.52 -19.06 -22.26
N THR A 639 16.36 -18.69 -21.70
CA THR A 639 15.06 -18.76 -22.38
C THR A 639 14.96 -17.72 -23.51
N GLU A 640 15.33 -16.47 -23.26
CA GLU A 640 15.37 -15.40 -24.26
C GLU A 640 16.27 -15.78 -25.43
N LYS A 641 17.48 -16.30 -25.15
CA LYS A 641 18.38 -16.80 -26.21
C LYS A 641 17.72 -17.90 -27.03
N LEU A 642 17.13 -18.92 -26.40
CA LEU A 642 16.49 -20.02 -27.12
C LEU A 642 15.33 -19.53 -28.00
N ILE A 643 14.53 -18.58 -27.51
CA ILE A 643 13.40 -18.00 -28.24
C ILE A 643 13.86 -17.14 -29.43
N ALA A 644 14.88 -16.30 -29.25
CA ALA A 644 15.48 -15.54 -30.36
C ALA A 644 16.08 -16.48 -31.42
N ASP A 645 16.82 -17.52 -31.00
CA ASP A 645 17.37 -18.53 -31.91
C ASP A 645 16.27 -19.30 -32.67
N VAL A 646 15.08 -19.51 -32.09
CA VAL A 646 13.94 -20.18 -32.75
C VAL A 646 13.17 -19.22 -33.66
N ILE A 647 13.08 -17.93 -33.32
CA ILE A 647 12.47 -16.89 -34.18
C ILE A 647 13.32 -16.65 -35.44
N ALA A 648 14.64 -16.59 -35.29
CA ALA A 648 15.56 -16.32 -36.41
C ALA A 648 15.66 -17.48 -37.43
N ASN A 649 15.43 -18.73 -36.99
CA ASN A 649 15.63 -19.93 -37.80
C ASN A 649 14.29 -20.63 -38.12
N GLU A 650 13.72 -21.42 -37.21
CA GLU A 650 12.53 -22.25 -37.46
C GLU A 650 11.24 -21.45 -37.73
N LEU A 651 11.14 -20.23 -37.21
CA LEU A 651 9.96 -19.36 -37.39
C LEU A 651 10.21 -18.16 -38.33
N LYS A 652 11.30 -18.16 -39.11
CA LYS A 652 11.73 -17.04 -39.96
C LYS A 652 10.65 -16.50 -40.94
N HIS A 653 9.70 -17.34 -41.31
CA HIS A 653 8.57 -17.00 -42.21
C HIS A 653 7.29 -16.52 -41.48
N ARG A 654 7.32 -16.36 -40.14
CA ARG A 654 6.19 -15.88 -39.33
C ARG A 654 6.42 -14.46 -38.84
N ASP A 655 5.34 -13.69 -38.66
CA ASP A 655 5.40 -12.44 -37.89
C ASP A 655 5.29 -12.70 -36.37
N THR A 656 6.17 -13.57 -35.88
CA THR A 656 6.32 -13.87 -34.45
C THR A 656 7.45 -13.01 -33.87
N GLN A 657 7.17 -12.39 -32.74
CA GLN A 657 8.09 -11.53 -31.99
C GLN A 657 8.04 -11.92 -30.50
N TYR A 658 9.02 -11.51 -29.71
CA TYR A 658 9.04 -11.78 -28.26
C TYR A 658 9.17 -10.51 -27.42
N ILE A 659 8.79 -10.60 -26.15
CA ILE A 659 8.92 -9.54 -25.15
C ILE A 659 9.26 -10.14 -23.78
N VAL A 660 10.13 -9.47 -23.02
CA VAL A 660 10.43 -9.80 -21.63
C VAL A 660 9.51 -9.00 -20.70
N VAL A 661 8.92 -9.66 -19.72
CA VAL A 661 7.80 -9.17 -18.90
C VAL A 661 8.18 -9.28 -17.41
N ASN A 662 7.80 -8.30 -16.60
CA ASN A 662 7.96 -8.40 -15.14
C ASN A 662 7.05 -9.52 -14.59
N GLU A 663 7.64 -10.59 -14.04
CA GLU A 663 6.91 -11.70 -13.44
C GLU A 663 6.60 -11.50 -11.94
N ALA A 664 7.11 -10.43 -11.31
CA ALA A 664 6.97 -10.23 -9.86
C ALA A 664 5.52 -10.34 -9.40
N GLY A 665 5.28 -11.11 -8.33
CA GLY A 665 3.95 -11.41 -7.82
C GLY A 665 3.13 -12.45 -8.61
N ALA A 666 3.62 -13.03 -9.72
CA ALA A 666 2.88 -14.07 -10.47
C ALA A 666 2.70 -15.36 -9.64
N SER A 667 3.71 -15.73 -8.83
CA SER A 667 3.66 -16.81 -7.84
C SER A 667 2.70 -16.52 -6.66
N VAL A 668 2.52 -15.25 -6.32
CA VAL A 668 1.55 -14.79 -5.30
C VAL A 668 0.13 -14.86 -5.86
N TYR A 669 -0.09 -14.40 -7.10
CA TYR A 669 -1.35 -14.56 -7.82
C TYR A 669 -1.74 -16.05 -7.92
N SER A 670 -0.81 -16.92 -8.33
CA SER A 670 -1.14 -18.31 -8.64
C SER A 670 -1.54 -19.19 -7.45
N THR A 671 -1.12 -18.80 -6.25
CA THR A 671 -1.46 -19.42 -4.96
C THR A 671 -2.65 -18.73 -4.27
N SER A 672 -2.93 -17.47 -4.60
CA SER A 672 -4.06 -16.69 -4.08
C SER A 672 -5.44 -17.34 -4.29
N ALA A 673 -6.43 -16.86 -3.55
CA ALA A 673 -7.83 -17.22 -3.78
C ALA A 673 -8.32 -16.80 -5.18
N ILE A 674 -7.92 -15.62 -5.67
CA ILE A 674 -8.32 -15.09 -6.99
C ILE A 674 -7.79 -15.98 -8.12
N GLY A 675 -6.52 -16.40 -8.04
CA GLY A 675 -5.93 -17.34 -9.01
C GLY A 675 -6.60 -18.72 -8.98
N ARG A 676 -7.11 -19.15 -7.82
CA ARG A 676 -7.92 -20.38 -7.68
C ARG A 676 -9.34 -20.23 -8.23
N GLU A 677 -9.99 -19.08 -8.05
CA GLU A 677 -11.33 -18.78 -8.58
C GLU A 677 -11.31 -18.63 -10.12
N GLU A 678 -10.33 -17.91 -10.69
CA GLU A 678 -10.22 -17.72 -12.14
C GLU A 678 -9.73 -18.98 -12.89
N LEU A 679 -8.84 -19.77 -12.28
CA LEU A 679 -8.11 -20.86 -12.95
C LEU A 679 -8.10 -22.16 -12.11
N PRO A 680 -9.27 -22.71 -11.71
CA PRO A 680 -9.36 -23.82 -10.77
C PRO A 680 -8.74 -25.13 -11.31
N ARG A 681 -8.87 -25.38 -12.62
CA ARG A 681 -8.37 -26.61 -13.28
C ARG A 681 -6.85 -26.64 -13.54
N PHE A 682 -6.14 -25.57 -13.22
CA PHE A 682 -4.72 -25.41 -13.52
C PHE A 682 -3.92 -25.31 -12.22
N ASP A 683 -2.71 -25.88 -12.19
CA ASP A 683 -1.83 -25.82 -11.02
C ASP A 683 -1.21 -24.41 -10.84
N PRO A 684 -0.63 -24.08 -9.66
CA PRO A 684 -0.04 -22.76 -9.41
C PRO A 684 1.14 -22.40 -10.32
N VAL A 685 1.81 -23.38 -10.92
CA VAL A 685 2.96 -23.15 -11.81
C VAL A 685 2.47 -22.78 -13.21
N LEU A 686 1.40 -23.40 -13.71
CA LEU A 686 0.74 -22.99 -14.94
C LEU A 686 -0.01 -21.66 -14.81
N ARG A 687 -0.69 -21.40 -13.68
CA ARG A 687 -1.34 -20.10 -13.41
C ARG A 687 -0.37 -18.92 -13.43
N SER A 688 0.88 -19.14 -12.97
CA SER A 688 1.94 -18.13 -13.03
C SER A 688 2.28 -17.75 -14.48
N ALA A 689 2.49 -18.74 -15.35
CA ALA A 689 2.66 -18.53 -16.79
C ALA A 689 1.47 -17.79 -17.43
N VAL A 690 0.22 -18.14 -17.07
CA VAL A 690 -0.98 -17.43 -17.57
C VAL A 690 -0.97 -15.95 -17.17
N SER A 691 -0.53 -15.61 -15.95
CA SER A 691 -0.38 -14.21 -15.52
C SER A 691 0.67 -13.46 -16.34
N ILE A 692 1.83 -14.07 -16.62
CA ILE A 692 2.89 -13.48 -17.47
C ILE A 692 2.34 -13.12 -18.86
N GLY A 693 1.51 -13.97 -19.47
CA GLY A 693 0.88 -13.68 -20.76
C GLY A 693 -0.17 -12.57 -20.69
N ARG A 694 -1.05 -12.62 -19.69
CA ARG A 694 -2.11 -11.61 -19.50
C ARG A 694 -1.57 -10.22 -19.22
N ARG A 695 -0.42 -10.10 -18.52
CA ARG A 695 0.30 -8.83 -18.33
C ARG A 695 0.69 -8.14 -19.64
N VAL A 696 0.87 -8.87 -20.74
CA VAL A 696 1.12 -8.26 -22.07
C VAL A 696 -0.19 -7.78 -22.70
N GLN A 697 -1.28 -8.51 -22.50
CA GLN A 697 -2.58 -8.19 -23.07
C GLN A 697 -3.25 -7.00 -22.38
N ASP A 698 -3.18 -6.93 -21.06
CA ASP A 698 -3.50 -5.74 -20.25
C ASP A 698 -2.71 -5.75 -18.91
N PRO A 699 -1.63 -4.96 -18.79
CA PRO A 699 -0.84 -4.85 -17.56
C PRO A 699 -1.66 -4.46 -16.33
N LEU A 700 -2.59 -3.50 -16.50
CA LEU A 700 -3.39 -2.97 -15.40
C LEU A 700 -4.36 -4.03 -14.87
N SER A 701 -5.19 -4.59 -15.76
CA SER A 701 -6.24 -5.54 -15.40
C SER A 701 -5.73 -6.85 -14.78
N GLU A 702 -4.48 -7.24 -15.05
CA GLU A 702 -3.84 -8.42 -14.45
C GLU A 702 -3.10 -8.10 -13.14
N LEU A 703 -2.37 -6.98 -13.06
CA LEU A 703 -1.56 -6.65 -11.87
C LEU A 703 -2.42 -6.27 -10.64
N VAL A 704 -3.60 -5.66 -10.82
CA VAL A 704 -4.52 -5.33 -9.71
C VAL A 704 -5.08 -6.54 -8.95
N LYS A 705 -4.86 -7.76 -9.47
CA LYS A 705 -5.22 -9.03 -8.80
C LYS A 705 -4.22 -9.42 -7.69
N ILE A 706 -3.11 -8.71 -7.58
CA ILE A 706 -2.04 -8.96 -6.61
C ILE A 706 -2.06 -7.82 -5.58
N ASN A 707 -1.81 -8.11 -4.29
CA ASN A 707 -1.59 -7.05 -3.30
C ASN A 707 -0.39 -6.19 -3.77
N PRO A 708 -0.51 -4.86 -3.92
CA PRO A 708 0.58 -4.04 -4.45
C PRO A 708 1.89 -4.14 -3.68
N ALA A 709 1.85 -4.37 -2.36
CA ALA A 709 3.04 -4.59 -1.52
C ALA A 709 3.80 -5.90 -1.86
N ASN A 710 3.17 -6.84 -2.58
CA ASN A 710 3.76 -8.08 -3.10
C ASN A 710 4.19 -7.99 -4.58
N ILE A 711 3.96 -6.86 -5.25
CA ILE A 711 4.54 -6.58 -6.57
C ILE A 711 5.93 -5.99 -6.33
N GLY A 712 6.98 -6.65 -6.84
CA GLY A 712 8.36 -6.17 -6.69
C GLY A 712 8.60 -4.89 -7.47
N VAL A 713 8.64 -3.74 -6.78
CA VAL A 713 8.78 -2.39 -7.35
C VAL A 713 10.04 -1.65 -6.88
N GLY A 714 10.83 -2.22 -5.96
CA GLY A 714 12.19 -1.77 -5.70
C GLY A 714 12.96 -2.59 -4.66
N LEU A 715 14.24 -2.25 -4.50
CA LEU A 715 15.09 -2.78 -3.43
C LEU A 715 14.61 -2.26 -2.05
N TYR A 716 14.79 -3.05 -0.99
CA TYR A 716 14.42 -2.68 0.39
C TYR A 716 12.91 -2.47 0.61
N GLN A 717 12.05 -2.98 -0.28
CA GLN A 717 10.59 -2.90 -0.17
C GLN A 717 10.07 -3.53 1.13
N HIS A 718 10.58 -4.71 1.50
CA HIS A 718 10.25 -5.38 2.77
C HIS A 718 10.89 -4.74 4.01
N ASP A 719 11.78 -3.75 3.85
CA ASP A 719 12.44 -3.08 4.97
C ASP A 719 11.63 -1.89 5.52
N VAL A 720 10.64 -1.41 4.77
CA VAL A 720 9.73 -0.29 5.10
C VAL A 720 8.50 -0.79 5.89
N ARG A 721 7.89 0.09 6.70
CA ARG A 721 6.65 -0.20 7.45
C ARG A 721 5.51 -0.66 6.53
N ALA A 722 5.07 -1.91 6.69
CA ALA A 722 4.14 -2.57 5.78
C ALA A 722 2.82 -1.80 5.53
N LYS A 723 2.20 -1.24 6.58
CA LYS A 723 0.94 -0.49 6.45
C LYS A 723 1.10 0.76 5.55
N HIS A 724 2.08 1.61 5.85
CA HIS A 724 2.35 2.84 5.09
C HIS A 724 2.76 2.52 3.63
N LEU A 725 3.53 1.45 3.42
CA LEU A 725 3.85 0.95 2.08
C LEU A 725 2.58 0.54 1.33
N GLN A 726 1.70 -0.27 1.96
CA GLN A 726 0.48 -0.73 1.32
C GLN A 726 -0.46 0.42 0.98
N GLU A 727 -0.76 1.31 1.93
CA GLU A 727 -1.63 2.49 1.73
C GLU A 727 -1.14 3.35 0.55
N SER A 728 0.17 3.56 0.47
CA SER A 728 0.78 4.35 -0.61
C SER A 728 0.74 3.67 -1.97
N LEU A 729 0.89 2.34 -2.04
CA LEU A 729 0.83 1.60 -3.29
C LEU A 729 -0.61 1.33 -3.76
N ASP A 730 -1.56 1.12 -2.85
CA ASP A 730 -3.00 1.05 -3.14
C ASP A 730 -3.51 2.38 -3.71
N ALA A 731 -3.06 3.53 -3.17
CA ALA A 731 -3.35 4.86 -3.72
C ALA A 731 -2.78 5.08 -5.15
N VAL A 732 -1.63 4.48 -5.47
CA VAL A 732 -1.07 4.49 -6.84
C VAL A 732 -1.91 3.63 -7.79
N VAL A 733 -2.42 2.48 -7.33
CA VAL A 733 -3.35 1.67 -8.13
C VAL A 733 -4.66 2.44 -8.37
N GLU A 734 -5.27 3.02 -7.33
CA GLU A 734 -6.45 3.88 -7.45
C GLU A 734 -6.24 4.96 -8.52
N SER A 735 -5.14 5.71 -8.43
CA SER A 735 -4.78 6.73 -9.42
C SER A 735 -4.71 6.16 -10.85
N CYS A 736 -4.04 5.03 -11.04
CA CYS A 736 -3.88 4.43 -12.37
C CYS A 736 -5.21 3.90 -12.95
N VAL A 737 -6.05 3.29 -12.11
CA VAL A 737 -7.37 2.76 -12.50
C VAL A 737 -8.32 3.88 -12.90
N ASN A 738 -8.39 4.97 -12.13
CA ASN A 738 -9.27 6.11 -12.43
C ASN A 738 -8.73 7.02 -13.55
N PHE A 739 -7.40 7.08 -13.75
CA PHE A 739 -6.79 7.73 -14.90
C PHE A 739 -7.24 7.08 -16.22
N VAL A 740 -7.12 5.75 -16.31
CA VAL A 740 -7.51 4.95 -17.50
C VAL A 740 -9.03 4.87 -17.67
N GLY A 741 -9.78 4.72 -16.57
CA GLY A 741 -11.21 4.40 -16.59
C GLY A 741 -11.47 2.93 -16.94
N VAL A 742 -12.60 2.40 -16.49
CA VAL A 742 -12.86 0.95 -16.43
C VAL A 742 -14.13 0.58 -17.20
N ASP A 743 -14.02 -0.32 -18.17
CA ASP A 743 -15.18 -0.90 -18.86
C ASP A 743 -15.96 -1.82 -17.90
N VAL A 744 -17.08 -1.31 -17.38
CA VAL A 744 -17.90 -1.97 -16.35
C VAL A 744 -18.44 -3.35 -16.78
N ASN A 745 -18.53 -3.61 -18.09
CA ASN A 745 -19.04 -4.86 -18.64
C ASN A 745 -17.96 -5.94 -18.79
N THR A 746 -16.68 -5.60 -18.78
CA THR A 746 -15.58 -6.59 -18.93
C THR A 746 -14.62 -6.64 -17.74
N ALA A 747 -14.57 -5.62 -16.89
CA ALA A 747 -13.69 -5.56 -15.73
C ALA A 747 -13.90 -6.71 -14.72
N SER A 748 -12.83 -7.09 -14.02
CA SER A 748 -12.90 -8.01 -12.87
C SER A 748 -13.32 -7.28 -11.58
N PRO A 749 -13.82 -7.97 -10.54
CA PRO A 749 -14.04 -7.37 -9.22
C PRO A 749 -12.75 -6.76 -8.63
N ALA A 750 -11.59 -7.37 -8.92
CA ALA A 750 -10.28 -6.88 -8.48
C ALA A 750 -9.88 -5.54 -9.14
N LEU A 751 -10.32 -5.26 -10.37
CA LEU A 751 -10.14 -3.96 -11.01
C LEU A 751 -11.19 -2.95 -10.53
N LEU A 752 -12.46 -3.37 -10.44
CA LEU A 752 -13.57 -2.51 -10.03
C LEU A 752 -13.40 -1.96 -8.60
N ARG A 753 -12.76 -2.69 -7.67
CA ARG A 753 -12.56 -2.23 -6.28
C ARG A 753 -11.70 -0.98 -6.13
N TYR A 754 -10.92 -0.62 -7.17
CA TYR A 754 -10.05 0.56 -7.19
C TYR A 754 -10.64 1.73 -7.98
N VAL A 755 -11.85 1.59 -8.51
CA VAL A 755 -12.60 2.73 -9.07
C VAL A 755 -13.04 3.61 -7.90
N SER A 756 -12.87 4.92 -8.05
CA SER A 756 -13.29 5.95 -7.10
C SER A 756 -14.73 5.72 -6.62
N GLY A 757 -14.97 5.80 -5.31
CA GLY A 757 -16.29 5.56 -4.71
C GLY A 757 -16.71 4.08 -4.60
N LEU A 758 -15.93 3.14 -5.13
CA LEU A 758 -16.18 1.70 -4.98
C LEU A 758 -15.30 1.08 -3.90
N ASN A 759 -15.73 -0.10 -3.44
CA ASN A 759 -14.97 -0.96 -2.54
C ASN A 759 -15.16 -2.42 -2.99
N GLN A 760 -14.54 -3.37 -2.28
CA GLN A 760 -14.60 -4.79 -2.64
C GLN A 760 -16.04 -5.36 -2.71
N LEU A 761 -16.96 -4.86 -1.88
CA LEU A 761 -18.35 -5.30 -1.85
C LEU A 761 -19.16 -4.71 -3.01
N THR A 762 -19.08 -3.41 -3.26
CA THR A 762 -19.81 -2.78 -4.39
C THR A 762 -19.25 -3.23 -5.74
N ALA A 763 -17.94 -3.46 -5.84
CA ALA A 763 -17.29 -4.06 -7.01
C ALA A 763 -17.78 -5.49 -7.30
N ARG A 764 -17.90 -6.35 -6.28
CA ARG A 764 -18.45 -7.70 -6.45
C ARG A 764 -19.94 -7.66 -6.81
N ARG A 765 -20.73 -6.77 -6.21
CA ARG A 765 -22.16 -6.61 -6.54
C ARG A 765 -22.40 -6.10 -7.96
N LEU A 766 -21.61 -5.14 -8.47
CA LEU A 766 -21.65 -4.71 -9.89
C LEU A 766 -21.39 -5.89 -10.84
N TYR A 767 -20.37 -6.69 -10.53
CA TYR A 767 -20.04 -7.90 -11.30
C TYR A 767 -21.18 -8.91 -11.27
N GLU A 768 -21.71 -9.26 -10.09
CA GLU A 768 -22.79 -10.24 -9.96
C GLU A 768 -24.11 -9.75 -10.57
N TYR A 769 -24.38 -8.44 -10.55
CA TYR A 769 -25.54 -7.85 -11.21
C TYR A 769 -25.45 -8.04 -12.72
N ARG A 770 -24.33 -7.69 -13.38
CA ARG A 770 -24.19 -7.91 -14.83
C ARG A 770 -24.19 -9.38 -15.23
N GLN A 771 -23.74 -10.29 -14.37
CA GLN A 771 -23.84 -11.73 -14.62
C GLN A 771 -25.29 -12.26 -14.53
N LYS A 772 -26.18 -11.60 -13.76
CA LYS A 772 -27.60 -11.99 -13.59
C LYS A 772 -28.54 -11.29 -14.57
N HIS A 773 -28.31 -10.01 -14.84
CA HIS A 773 -29.19 -9.13 -15.62
C HIS A 773 -28.67 -8.81 -17.03
N GLY A 774 -27.47 -9.30 -17.39
CA GLY A 774 -26.79 -8.98 -18.64
C GLY A 774 -25.94 -7.69 -18.55
N PRO A 775 -25.25 -7.32 -19.64
CA PRO A 775 -24.37 -6.16 -19.65
C PRO A 775 -25.16 -4.85 -19.45
N PHE A 776 -24.59 -3.94 -18.66
CA PHE A 776 -25.09 -2.58 -18.50
C PHE A 776 -25.10 -1.86 -19.86
N ARG A 777 -26.21 -1.19 -20.15
CA ARG A 777 -26.44 -0.37 -21.34
C ARG A 777 -26.29 1.12 -21.08
N ARG A 778 -26.54 1.55 -19.85
CA ARG A 778 -26.49 2.94 -19.41
C ARG A 778 -26.01 3.06 -17.96
N ARG A 779 -25.38 4.17 -17.61
CA ARG A 779 -24.85 4.44 -16.26
C ARG A 779 -25.93 4.51 -15.18
N ASP A 780 -27.15 4.98 -15.46
CA ASP A 780 -28.25 5.05 -14.49
C ASP A 780 -28.63 3.68 -13.89
N GLN A 781 -28.38 2.60 -14.64
CA GLN A 781 -28.58 1.23 -14.17
C GLN A 781 -27.68 0.83 -13.00
N PHE A 782 -26.59 1.56 -12.71
CA PHE A 782 -25.75 1.26 -11.54
C PHE A 782 -26.50 1.49 -10.22
N GLN A 783 -27.42 2.46 -10.16
CA GLN A 783 -28.26 2.73 -8.99
C GLN A 783 -29.26 1.59 -8.67
N GLN A 784 -29.45 0.64 -9.60
CA GLN A 784 -30.27 -0.56 -9.42
C GLN A 784 -29.52 -1.68 -8.68
N VAL A 785 -28.19 -1.54 -8.48
CA VAL A 785 -27.36 -2.54 -7.81
C VAL A 785 -27.51 -2.40 -6.29
N PRO A 786 -27.84 -3.47 -5.53
CA PRO A 786 -28.10 -3.37 -4.10
C PRO A 786 -26.95 -2.73 -3.29
N GLY A 787 -27.25 -1.64 -2.57
CA GLY A 787 -26.27 -0.87 -1.80
C GLY A 787 -25.30 -0.02 -2.63
N PHE A 788 -25.61 0.22 -3.91
CA PHE A 788 -24.92 1.21 -4.75
C PHE A 788 -25.63 2.57 -4.61
N GLY A 789 -25.35 3.28 -3.52
CA GLY A 789 -26.00 4.55 -3.19
C GLY A 789 -25.57 5.72 -4.08
N GLU A 790 -26.28 6.85 -3.96
CA GLU A 790 -26.04 8.07 -4.75
C GLU A 790 -24.60 8.59 -4.64
N ALA A 791 -24.02 8.62 -3.44
CA ALA A 791 -22.61 9.01 -3.26
C ALA A 791 -21.64 8.10 -4.04
N ALA A 792 -21.87 6.78 -4.03
CA ALA A 792 -21.07 5.84 -4.82
C ALA A 792 -21.28 6.02 -6.33
N PHE A 793 -22.50 6.36 -6.77
CA PHE A 793 -22.77 6.71 -8.16
C PHE A 793 -22.00 7.98 -8.58
N ILE A 794 -22.12 9.07 -7.83
CA ILE A 794 -21.41 10.33 -8.11
C ILE A 794 -19.90 10.09 -8.15
N GLN A 795 -19.32 9.46 -7.13
CA GLN A 795 -17.86 9.28 -7.08
C GLN A 795 -17.31 8.32 -8.16
N SER A 796 -18.13 7.42 -8.74
CA SER A 796 -17.65 6.39 -9.68
C SER A 796 -18.08 6.56 -11.14
N ALA A 797 -19.22 7.18 -11.43
CA ALA A 797 -19.91 7.01 -12.71
C ALA A 797 -19.08 7.46 -13.92
N GLY A 798 -18.35 8.59 -13.82
CA GLY A 798 -17.49 9.08 -14.91
C GLY A 798 -16.24 8.21 -15.18
N PHE A 799 -15.83 7.38 -14.21
CA PHE A 799 -14.73 6.43 -14.35
C PHE A 799 -15.19 5.07 -14.90
N LEU A 800 -16.46 4.71 -14.68
CA LEU A 800 -17.10 3.53 -15.26
C LEU A 800 -17.54 3.81 -16.70
N LYS A 801 -16.83 3.23 -17.66
CA LYS A 801 -17.11 3.31 -19.10
C LYS A 801 -18.09 2.20 -19.52
N ILE A 802 -19.00 2.50 -20.45
CA ILE A 802 -19.88 1.52 -21.12
C ILE A 802 -19.62 1.56 -22.62
N VAL A 803 -18.80 0.62 -23.11
CA VAL A 803 -18.50 0.51 -24.56
C VAL A 803 -19.66 -0.20 -25.25
N GLY A 804 -20.28 0.47 -26.23
CA GLY A 804 -21.46 -0.06 -26.94
C GLY A 804 -22.77 0.03 -26.15
N GLY A 805 -22.85 0.92 -25.16
CA GLY A 805 -24.09 1.28 -24.47
C GLY A 805 -25.04 2.12 -25.35
N ASP A 806 -26.24 2.39 -24.83
CA ASP A 806 -27.28 3.11 -25.56
C ASP A 806 -26.96 4.62 -25.68
N ASN A 807 -26.09 5.15 -24.80
CA ASN A 807 -25.60 6.53 -24.81
C ASN A 807 -24.09 6.58 -25.12
N PRO A 808 -23.65 7.14 -26.26
CA PRO A 808 -22.23 7.30 -26.60
C PRO A 808 -21.39 8.07 -25.58
N LEU A 809 -21.99 8.98 -24.78
CA LEU A 809 -21.27 9.69 -23.72
C LEU A 809 -20.80 8.75 -22.59
N ASP A 810 -21.48 7.63 -22.35
CA ASP A 810 -21.12 6.65 -21.33
C ASP A 810 -19.79 5.91 -21.63
N ALA A 811 -19.30 5.96 -22.88
CA ALA A 811 -17.98 5.47 -23.26
C ALA A 811 -16.84 6.50 -23.03
N THR A 812 -17.19 7.73 -22.63
CA THR A 812 -16.25 8.83 -22.39
C THR A 812 -16.05 9.07 -20.88
N TRP A 813 -15.12 9.96 -20.53
CA TRP A 813 -14.95 10.47 -19.17
C TRP A 813 -15.85 11.68 -18.86
N ILE A 814 -16.80 12.04 -19.72
CA ILE A 814 -17.78 13.07 -19.36
C ILE A 814 -18.64 12.50 -18.24
N HIS A 815 -18.75 13.21 -17.12
CA HIS A 815 -19.55 12.79 -15.98
C HIS A 815 -21.06 12.97 -16.27
N PRO A 816 -21.98 12.11 -15.79
CA PRO A 816 -23.42 12.27 -16.01
C PRO A 816 -23.98 13.64 -15.63
N GLU A 817 -23.45 14.28 -14.57
CA GLU A 817 -23.83 15.64 -14.16
C GLU A 817 -23.59 16.70 -15.26
N SER A 818 -22.69 16.41 -16.20
CA SER A 818 -22.25 17.31 -17.28
C SER A 818 -22.85 16.94 -18.64
N TYR A 819 -23.81 16.00 -18.71
CA TYR A 819 -24.38 15.56 -19.99
C TYR A 819 -25.17 16.65 -20.72
N GLU A 820 -25.90 17.52 -20.03
CA GLU A 820 -26.58 18.65 -20.69
C GLU A 820 -25.59 19.70 -21.20
N THR A 821 -24.48 19.94 -20.48
CA THR A 821 -23.37 20.78 -20.98
C THR A 821 -22.72 20.16 -22.20
N ALA A 822 -22.44 18.85 -22.19
CA ALA A 822 -21.84 18.15 -23.32
C ALA A 822 -22.74 18.14 -24.57
N LYS A 823 -24.06 18.01 -24.41
CA LYS A 823 -25.04 18.21 -25.49
C LYS A 823 -24.93 19.62 -26.08
N ARG A 824 -25.05 20.65 -25.25
CA ARG A 824 -24.93 22.07 -25.67
C ARG A 824 -23.61 22.35 -26.41
N VAL A 825 -22.51 21.72 -26.01
CA VAL A 825 -21.22 21.80 -26.71
C VAL A 825 -21.28 21.12 -28.08
N ILE A 826 -21.81 19.89 -28.18
CA ILE A 826 -21.98 19.18 -29.46
C ILE A 826 -22.86 19.97 -30.43
N ASP A 827 -23.94 20.57 -29.94
CA ASP A 827 -24.88 21.39 -30.72
C ASP A 827 -24.20 22.68 -31.22
N ASN A 828 -23.42 23.37 -30.36
CA ASN A 828 -22.64 24.56 -30.76
C ASN A 828 -21.51 24.23 -31.74
N LEU A 829 -20.95 23.03 -31.67
CA LEU A 829 -20.03 22.49 -32.66
C LEU A 829 -20.75 21.99 -33.93
N GLY A 830 -22.07 22.19 -34.07
CA GLY A 830 -22.85 21.80 -35.24
C GLY A 830 -22.78 20.30 -35.54
N GLY A 831 -22.74 19.46 -34.51
CA GLY A 831 -22.72 18.00 -34.63
C GLY A 831 -23.84 17.32 -33.86
N THR A 832 -23.74 16.00 -33.78
CA THR A 832 -24.74 15.12 -33.16
C THR A 832 -24.07 14.06 -32.29
N ILE A 833 -24.78 13.57 -31.27
CA ILE A 833 -24.32 12.43 -30.44
C ILE A 833 -24.08 11.17 -31.30
N ALA A 834 -24.80 11.03 -32.42
CA ALA A 834 -24.65 9.93 -33.36
C ALA A 834 -23.28 9.93 -34.09
N GLU A 835 -22.70 11.10 -34.40
CA GLU A 835 -21.34 11.18 -34.95
C GLU A 835 -20.32 10.57 -33.96
N LEU A 836 -20.48 10.82 -32.65
CA LEU A 836 -19.59 10.31 -31.61
C LEU A 836 -19.58 8.77 -31.55
N ALA A 837 -20.75 8.14 -31.74
CA ALA A 837 -20.90 6.68 -31.78
C ALA A 837 -20.02 6.02 -32.85
N THR A 838 -19.80 6.69 -33.98
CA THR A 838 -18.99 6.16 -35.10
C THR A 838 -17.48 6.17 -34.83
N LYS A 839 -17.02 6.88 -33.80
CA LYS A 839 -15.59 7.08 -33.47
C LYS A 839 -15.13 6.29 -32.23
N ILE A 840 -16.05 5.82 -31.39
CA ILE A 840 -15.74 5.00 -30.22
C ILE A 840 -15.23 3.61 -30.68
N PRO A 841 -14.07 3.12 -30.20
CA PRO A 841 -13.56 1.79 -30.55
C PRO A 841 -14.48 0.65 -30.07
N GLY A 842 -15.37 0.19 -30.95
CA GLY A 842 -16.27 -0.92 -30.66
C GLY A 842 -15.53 -2.26 -30.56
N LYS A 843 -15.54 -2.89 -29.37
CA LYS A 843 -15.22 -4.31 -29.23
C LYS A 843 -16.22 -5.13 -30.07
N LYS A 844 -15.74 -5.88 -31.07
CA LYS A 844 -16.55 -6.94 -31.67
C LYS A 844 -16.91 -7.93 -30.57
N THR A 845 -18.21 -8.14 -30.32
CA THR A 845 -18.70 -8.94 -29.19
C THR A 845 -18.13 -10.36 -29.25
N ALA A 846 -17.45 -10.79 -28.17
CA ALA A 846 -16.95 -12.15 -28.06
C ALA A 846 -18.14 -13.13 -27.99
N VAL A 847 -18.30 -13.94 -29.04
CA VAL A 847 -19.21 -15.10 -28.99
C VAL A 847 -18.57 -16.14 -28.07
N PRO A 848 -19.28 -16.70 -27.06
CA PRO A 848 -18.71 -17.72 -26.19
C PRO A 848 -18.45 -19.02 -26.96
N ILE A 849 -17.22 -19.25 -27.43
CA ILE A 849 -16.79 -20.54 -28.00
C ILE A 849 -16.49 -21.53 -26.86
N ALA A 850 -17.50 -21.77 -26.03
CA ALA A 850 -17.47 -22.82 -25.04
C ALA A 850 -17.68 -24.19 -25.71
N GLN A 851 -17.28 -25.25 -25.00
CA GLN A 851 -17.56 -26.67 -25.29
C GLN A 851 -16.88 -27.28 -26.54
N HIS A 852 -16.85 -26.63 -27.71
CA HIS A 852 -16.46 -27.33 -28.95
C HIS A 852 -14.97 -27.69 -29.08
N ALA A 853 -14.05 -26.86 -28.56
CA ALA A 853 -12.61 -27.09 -28.66
C ALA A 853 -12.09 -28.24 -27.75
N MET A 854 -12.60 -28.34 -26.53
CA MET A 854 -12.21 -29.42 -25.59
C MET A 854 -12.56 -30.82 -26.13
N ALA A 855 -13.64 -30.93 -26.91
CA ALA A 855 -14.11 -32.18 -27.52
C ALA A 855 -13.21 -32.70 -28.67
N GLN A 856 -12.22 -31.91 -29.11
CA GLN A 856 -11.16 -32.36 -30.03
C GLN A 856 -9.88 -32.75 -29.27
N PHE A 857 -9.47 -31.97 -28.26
CA PHE A 857 -8.27 -32.28 -27.47
C PHE A 857 -8.35 -33.64 -26.75
N ALA A 858 -9.51 -33.99 -26.21
CA ALA A 858 -9.76 -35.31 -25.61
C ALA A 858 -9.59 -36.49 -26.58
N ARG A 859 -9.72 -36.28 -27.89
CA ARG A 859 -9.47 -37.31 -28.92
C ARG A 859 -8.01 -37.40 -29.36
N GLY A 860 -7.21 -36.35 -29.20
CA GLY A 860 -5.77 -36.38 -29.47
C GLY A 860 -4.99 -37.15 -28.40
N VAL A 861 -5.19 -36.81 -27.13
CA VAL A 861 -4.39 -37.37 -26.01
C VAL A 861 -4.60 -38.89 -25.80
N LEU A 862 -5.77 -39.41 -26.19
CA LEU A 862 -6.05 -40.85 -26.17
C LEU A 862 -5.37 -41.63 -27.32
N ALA A 863 -4.96 -40.98 -28.41
CA ALA A 863 -4.26 -41.64 -29.51
C ALA A 863 -2.79 -41.95 -29.14
N ASP A 864 -2.05 -40.96 -28.65
CA ASP A 864 -0.63 -41.12 -28.29
C ASP A 864 -0.41 -42.10 -27.13
N SER A 865 -1.40 -42.24 -26.23
CA SER A 865 -1.34 -43.15 -25.08
C SER A 865 -1.38 -44.63 -25.49
N LEU A 866 -1.89 -44.97 -26.68
CA LEU A 866 -1.97 -46.35 -27.17
C LEU A 866 -0.71 -46.81 -27.92
N HIS A 867 0.08 -45.88 -28.49
CA HIS A 867 1.26 -46.23 -29.29
C HIS A 867 2.57 -46.41 -28.47
N HIS A 868 2.51 -46.33 -27.14
CA HIS A 868 3.68 -46.53 -26.27
C HIS A 868 3.70 -47.84 -25.47
N HIS A 869 2.71 -48.73 -25.65
CA HIS A 869 2.61 -49.99 -24.90
C HIS A 869 2.84 -51.29 -25.71
N GLU A 870 2.85 -51.25 -27.05
CA GLU A 870 2.96 -52.47 -27.87
C GLU A 870 4.39 -52.99 -28.13
N HIS A 871 5.44 -52.30 -27.66
CA HIS A 871 6.84 -52.65 -27.94
C HIS A 871 7.58 -53.47 -26.85
N GLN A 872 6.88 -54.04 -25.86
CA GLN A 872 7.46 -54.93 -24.84
C GLN A 872 6.67 -56.23 -24.59
N ALA A 873 6.20 -56.92 -25.65
CA ALA A 873 5.44 -58.18 -25.48
C ALA A 873 5.55 -59.21 -26.64
N LYS A 874 6.72 -59.41 -27.27
CA LYS A 874 6.89 -60.49 -28.28
C LYS A 874 8.24 -61.23 -28.18
N HIS A 875 8.33 -62.20 -27.26
CA HIS A 875 9.17 -63.39 -27.39
C HIS A 875 8.73 -64.48 -26.39
N GLU A 876 7.72 -65.28 -26.76
CA GLU A 876 7.68 -66.76 -26.59
C GLU A 876 6.31 -67.35 -26.97
N GLY A 877 6.31 -68.53 -27.61
CA GLY A 877 5.51 -69.65 -27.09
C GLY A 877 4.04 -69.89 -27.51
N THR A 878 3.75 -70.03 -28.81
CA THR A 878 2.87 -71.09 -29.39
C THR A 878 1.37 -71.28 -29.01
N ALA A 879 0.63 -71.83 -30.00
CA ALA A 879 -0.60 -72.65 -29.91
C ALA A 879 -2.00 -71.97 -29.94
N GLU A 880 -2.63 -72.08 -31.12
CA GLU A 880 -4.08 -72.19 -31.37
C GLU A 880 -4.67 -73.53 -30.80
N PRO A 881 -5.97 -73.89 -30.93
CA PRO A 881 -7.10 -73.21 -31.62
C PRO A 881 -8.46 -73.18 -30.86
N ALA A 882 -9.50 -72.68 -31.56
CA ALA A 882 -10.93 -73.06 -31.43
C ALA A 882 -11.75 -72.53 -30.20
N GLN A 883 -13.08 -72.30 -30.27
CA GLN A 883 -14.02 -72.24 -31.41
C GLN A 883 -15.32 -71.46 -31.07
N ASP A 884 -15.99 -71.00 -32.13
CA ASP A 884 -17.46 -70.89 -32.35
C ASP A 884 -18.41 -69.83 -31.72
N ASP A 885 -19.51 -69.70 -32.47
CA ASP A 885 -20.91 -69.32 -32.14
C ASP A 885 -21.42 -67.86 -32.07
N THR A 886 -21.72 -67.34 -33.29
CA THR A 886 -23.07 -67.02 -33.85
C THR A 886 -23.95 -65.82 -33.43
N LEU A 887 -24.77 -65.40 -34.42
CA LEU A 887 -26.04 -64.60 -34.36
C LEU A 887 -25.92 -63.10 -33.98
N SER A 888 -26.09 -62.16 -34.94
CA SER A 888 -27.34 -61.48 -35.37
C SER A 888 -27.83 -60.38 -34.40
N GLU A 889 -28.36 -59.23 -34.81
CA GLU A 889 -29.06 -58.89 -36.07
C GLU A 889 -28.90 -57.39 -36.47
N GLN A 890 -29.64 -56.93 -37.48
CA GLN A 890 -29.61 -55.57 -38.07
C GLN A 890 -30.73 -54.65 -37.46
N PRO A 891 -31.00 -53.36 -37.85
CA PRO A 891 -30.82 -52.76 -39.19
C PRO A 891 -30.54 -51.23 -39.35
N SER A 892 -30.23 -50.83 -40.61
CA SER A 892 -30.66 -49.60 -41.34
C SER A 892 -30.35 -48.18 -40.82
N SER A 893 -30.16 -47.15 -41.66
CA SER A 893 -29.79 -47.08 -43.09
C SER A 893 -29.49 -45.61 -43.48
N ALA A 894 -28.49 -45.37 -44.34
CA ALA A 894 -28.25 -44.07 -44.97
C ALA A 894 -28.70 -44.06 -46.45
N PRO A 895 -28.83 -42.87 -47.08
CA PRO A 895 -28.76 -42.76 -48.54
C PRO A 895 -27.67 -41.78 -49.04
N ALA A 896 -27.03 -42.18 -50.14
CA ALA A 896 -26.13 -41.45 -51.05
C ALA A 896 -26.10 -42.25 -52.38
N PRO A 897 -25.39 -41.86 -53.48
CA PRO A 897 -24.63 -40.64 -53.76
C PRO A 897 -25.26 -39.89 -54.99
N PRO A 898 -24.53 -39.37 -56.01
CA PRO A 898 -23.71 -40.18 -56.93
C PRO A 898 -22.28 -39.67 -57.22
N THR A 899 -21.50 -40.53 -57.90
CA THR A 899 -20.08 -40.40 -58.29
C THR A 899 -19.87 -39.71 -59.64
N MET A 900 -18.61 -39.31 -59.95
CA MET A 900 -17.83 -39.68 -61.16
C MET A 900 -16.42 -39.03 -61.14
N GLY A 901 -15.45 -39.62 -61.84
CA GLY A 901 -14.09 -39.07 -62.11
C GLY A 901 -13.75 -39.21 -63.61
N PRO A 902 -12.47 -39.39 -64.06
CA PRO A 902 -11.19 -39.33 -63.34
C PRO A 902 -10.00 -38.65 -64.11
N ALA A 903 -8.82 -38.56 -63.46
CA ALA A 903 -7.43 -38.66 -63.96
C ALA A 903 -6.86 -37.82 -65.15
N VAL A 904 -5.58 -37.39 -65.01
CA VAL A 904 -4.37 -37.68 -65.86
C VAL A 904 -3.15 -36.89 -65.31
N GLY A 905 -1.90 -37.29 -65.61
CA GLY A 905 -0.64 -36.62 -65.21
C GLY A 905 -0.19 -35.48 -66.15
N GLU A 906 1.10 -35.16 -66.34
CA GLU A 906 2.36 -35.68 -65.77
C GLU A 906 3.54 -34.69 -66.08
N GLU A 907 4.71 -34.94 -65.49
CA GLU A 907 6.09 -34.45 -65.84
C GLU A 907 6.53 -32.95 -65.84
N ASP A 908 7.72 -32.82 -65.25
CA ASP A 908 8.77 -31.79 -65.22
C ASP A 908 8.97 -30.77 -66.36
N ALA A 909 9.60 -29.63 -65.99
CA ALA A 909 10.73 -29.06 -66.73
C ALA A 909 11.69 -28.30 -65.80
N VAL A 910 13.00 -28.38 -66.09
CA VAL A 910 14.09 -27.69 -65.37
C VAL A 910 14.81 -26.75 -66.33
N GLU A 911 15.17 -25.53 -65.92
CA GLU A 911 16.45 -24.96 -66.36
C GLU A 911 17.02 -23.90 -65.42
N SER A 912 18.35 -23.83 -65.41
CA SER A 912 19.19 -22.93 -64.61
C SER A 912 19.89 -21.91 -65.51
N ASN A 913 20.39 -20.80 -64.97
CA ASN A 913 21.60 -20.19 -65.55
C ASN A 913 22.45 -19.40 -64.56
N VAL A 914 23.71 -19.15 -64.93
CA VAL A 914 24.83 -18.81 -64.03
C VAL A 914 25.71 -17.68 -64.61
N ALA A 915 26.07 -16.71 -63.78
CA ALA A 915 27.31 -15.92 -63.82
C ALA A 915 27.51 -15.29 -62.42
N THR A 916 28.63 -15.31 -61.67
CA THR A 916 30.10 -15.37 -61.88
C THR A 916 30.82 -14.03 -62.09
N GLU A 917 32.00 -13.93 -61.46
CA GLU A 917 33.09 -12.95 -61.63
C GLU A 917 33.00 -11.56 -60.97
N THR A 918 34.07 -10.91 -60.46
CA THR A 918 35.42 -11.35 -59.99
C THR A 918 36.01 -10.29 -59.01
N GLU A 919 37.01 -10.71 -58.23
CA GLU A 919 37.90 -10.06 -57.22
C GLU A 919 38.23 -8.54 -57.25
N GLY A 920 38.65 -8.04 -56.08
CA GLY A 920 39.47 -6.81 -55.91
C GLY A 920 40.05 -6.68 -54.49
N GLN A 921 41.39 -6.62 -54.35
CA GLN A 921 42.10 -6.53 -53.06
C GLN A 921 42.83 -5.18 -52.88
N ALA A 922 42.99 -4.70 -51.63
CA ALA A 922 44.29 -4.46 -50.96
C ALA A 922 44.32 -3.28 -49.93
N THR A 923 44.86 -3.55 -48.73
CA THR A 923 45.64 -2.65 -47.82
C THR A 923 45.01 -1.34 -47.27
N ALA A 924 45.38 -0.82 -46.08
CA ALA A 924 45.99 -1.38 -44.85
C ALA A 924 45.97 -0.33 -43.71
N GLU A 925 45.93 -0.78 -42.45
CA GLU A 925 46.23 -0.01 -41.20
C GLU A 925 45.33 1.22 -40.88
N THR A 926 45.22 1.73 -39.64
CA THR A 926 45.87 1.42 -38.35
C THR A 926 44.85 1.36 -37.18
N GLN A 927 45.31 0.87 -36.03
CA GLN A 927 44.60 0.63 -34.77
C GLN A 927 43.85 1.85 -34.18
N ASN A 928 42.79 1.58 -33.40
CA ASN A 928 42.69 2.12 -32.03
C ASN A 928 41.93 1.13 -31.13
N ALA A 929 42.21 1.13 -29.82
CA ALA A 929 41.73 0.12 -28.87
C ALA A 929 41.03 0.72 -27.63
N LEU A 930 40.13 -0.05 -27.02
CA LEU A 930 39.64 0.15 -25.67
C LEU A 930 40.37 -0.81 -24.72
N GLU A 931 40.61 -0.41 -23.47
CA GLU A 931 40.04 -1.04 -22.26
C GLU A 931 40.63 -0.44 -20.94
N ALA A 932 40.03 -0.85 -19.81
CA ALA A 932 40.57 -0.88 -18.44
C ALA A 932 40.71 0.42 -17.58
N GLU A 933 39.67 0.64 -16.76
CA GLU A 933 39.69 0.58 -15.28
C GLU A 933 40.48 1.57 -14.35
N THR A 934 39.98 1.58 -13.09
CA THR A 934 40.67 1.84 -11.79
C THR A 934 41.03 3.26 -11.28
N THR A 935 40.13 3.78 -10.42
CA THR A 935 40.39 4.26 -9.04
C THR A 935 41.25 5.50 -8.69
N SER A 936 40.99 5.99 -7.48
CA SER A 936 41.75 6.99 -6.68
C SER A 936 41.55 8.46 -7.06
N GLY A 937 41.88 9.36 -6.11
CA GLY A 937 41.63 10.80 -6.24
C GLY A 937 42.71 11.64 -5.56
N GLY A 938 42.71 12.94 -5.87
CA GLY A 938 43.65 13.95 -5.36
C GLY A 938 43.04 15.34 -5.45
N VAL A 939 43.56 16.30 -4.67
CA VAL A 939 42.89 17.59 -4.41
C VAL A 939 43.63 18.79 -5.00
N ALA A 940 42.91 19.62 -5.75
CA ALA A 940 43.12 21.07 -5.93
C ALA A 940 41.72 21.66 -6.21
N ILE A 941 41.13 22.48 -5.35
CA ILE A 941 41.40 23.91 -5.12
C ILE A 941 41.14 24.75 -6.37
N GLU A 942 39.94 25.35 -6.45
CA GLU A 942 39.74 26.74 -6.88
C GLU A 942 38.53 27.33 -6.14
N GLN A 943 38.33 28.65 -6.17
CA GLN A 943 37.44 29.40 -5.26
C GLN A 943 36.16 29.93 -5.94
N PRO A 944 35.11 30.31 -5.18
CA PRO A 944 33.82 30.77 -5.72
C PRO A 944 33.79 32.27 -6.04
N GLU A 945 32.91 32.67 -6.97
CA GLU A 945 32.57 34.06 -7.29
C GLU A 945 31.04 34.34 -7.10
N PRO A 946 30.61 35.61 -6.96
CA PRO A 946 29.71 35.94 -5.83
C PRO A 946 28.38 36.65 -6.19
N THR A 947 27.79 37.29 -5.18
CA THR A 947 26.43 37.84 -5.05
C THR A 947 26.11 39.18 -5.75
N GLU A 948 24.90 39.22 -6.33
CA GLU A 948 23.85 40.27 -6.29
C GLU A 948 24.04 41.78 -6.67
N GLN A 949 23.01 42.28 -7.38
CA GLN A 949 22.43 43.65 -7.44
C GLN A 949 23.23 44.79 -8.13
N PRO A 950 22.58 45.91 -8.57
CA PRO A 950 21.14 46.27 -8.60
C PRO A 950 20.59 46.69 -10.00
N GLU A 951 19.32 47.15 -10.08
CA GLU A 951 18.69 47.82 -11.25
C GLU A 951 19.13 49.31 -11.41
N PRO A 952 18.81 50.00 -12.54
CA PRO A 952 17.62 50.87 -12.55
C PRO A 952 16.86 51.07 -13.90
N THR A 953 15.73 51.77 -13.80
CA THR A 953 14.65 52.15 -14.74
C THR A 953 15.00 53.04 -15.96
N GLU A 954 14.28 52.92 -17.11
CA GLU A 954 13.25 53.88 -17.63
C GLU A 954 12.66 53.53 -19.04
N GLN A 955 11.64 54.28 -19.51
CA GLN A 955 10.79 54.11 -20.74
C GLN A 955 11.09 55.19 -21.84
N PRO A 956 10.44 55.33 -23.05
CA PRO A 956 9.10 54.90 -23.52
C PRO A 956 8.93 54.46 -25.03
N GLU A 957 7.68 54.42 -25.53
CA GLU A 957 7.21 54.04 -26.90
C GLU A 957 7.36 55.15 -28.00
N PRO A 958 7.06 54.91 -29.32
CA PRO A 958 5.67 55.05 -29.86
C PRO A 958 5.22 54.21 -31.11
N THR A 959 3.88 54.12 -31.30
CA THR A 959 2.94 53.98 -32.49
C THR A 959 3.42 53.70 -33.97
N GLU A 960 2.64 53.26 -34.99
CA GLU A 960 1.18 53.09 -35.29
C GLU A 960 0.84 52.03 -36.44
N GLN A 961 -0.35 52.06 -37.06
CA GLN A 961 -1.06 51.05 -37.93
C GLN A 961 -0.96 51.33 -39.48
N PRO A 962 -1.79 50.80 -40.48
CA PRO A 962 -2.91 49.81 -40.54
C PRO A 962 -2.97 48.86 -41.81
N GLU A 963 -4.14 48.22 -42.10
CA GLU A 963 -4.50 47.36 -43.27
C GLU A 963 -4.87 48.13 -44.58
N PRO A 964 -5.13 47.48 -45.77
CA PRO A 964 -6.54 47.25 -46.23
C PRO A 964 -6.89 46.17 -47.34
N THR A 965 -8.02 45.45 -47.14
CA THR A 965 -9.18 45.15 -48.09
C THR A 965 -9.03 44.44 -49.48
N GLU A 966 -10.14 44.31 -50.26
CA GLU A 966 -10.48 43.21 -51.22
C GLU A 966 -10.78 43.59 -52.71
N GLN A 967 -10.64 42.60 -53.64
CA GLN A 967 -11.44 42.32 -54.90
C GLN A 967 -11.57 43.39 -56.04
N PRO A 968 -12.09 43.12 -57.27
CA PRO A 968 -12.38 41.87 -58.04
C PRO A 968 -11.74 41.80 -59.49
N GLU A 969 -12.28 40.99 -60.41
CA GLU A 969 -11.80 40.66 -61.80
C GLU A 969 -11.87 41.77 -62.88
N PRO A 970 -11.30 41.52 -64.10
CA PRO A 970 -12.18 41.38 -65.28
C PRO A 970 -11.79 40.33 -66.38
N THR A 971 -12.69 40.17 -67.36
CA THR A 971 -12.86 39.08 -68.37
C THR A 971 -12.05 39.13 -69.69
N GLY A 972 -11.82 37.96 -70.32
CA GLY A 972 -11.60 37.77 -71.78
C GLY A 972 -10.17 37.43 -72.25
N THR A 973 -9.87 36.76 -73.38
CA THR A 973 -10.68 36.09 -74.45
C THR A 973 -9.83 35.15 -75.34
N ALA A 974 -10.44 34.07 -75.85
CA ALA A 974 -10.18 33.36 -77.14
C ALA A 974 -8.90 32.47 -77.37
N ASP A 975 -9.12 31.46 -78.24
CA ASP A 975 -8.22 30.48 -78.91
C ASP A 975 -7.21 29.63 -78.08
N GLY A 976 -7.01 28.33 -78.38
CA GLY A 976 -7.64 27.48 -79.42
C GLY A 976 -7.27 25.98 -79.31
N THR A 977 -7.73 25.21 -80.30
CA THR A 977 -7.35 23.82 -80.71
C THR A 977 -6.11 23.17 -80.06
N GLU A 978 -6.06 21.87 -79.73
CA GLU A 978 -6.59 20.72 -80.49
C GLU A 978 -6.56 19.37 -79.70
N GLN A 979 -7.24 18.34 -80.24
CA GLN A 979 -7.09 16.88 -80.01
C GLN A 979 -7.36 16.29 -78.61
N ALA A 980 -7.79 15.01 -78.60
CA ALA A 980 -8.15 14.25 -77.41
C ALA A 980 -7.59 12.82 -77.46
N ASP A 981 -7.15 12.30 -76.31
CA ASP A 981 -6.80 10.89 -76.11
C ASP A 981 -7.85 10.21 -75.20
N PRO A 982 -8.60 9.21 -75.67
CA PRO A 982 -9.69 8.59 -74.91
C PRO A 982 -9.21 7.36 -74.11
N SER A 983 -8.34 7.55 -73.10
CA SER A 983 -7.74 6.43 -72.35
C SER A 983 -7.66 6.52 -70.82
N GLU A 984 -8.25 7.52 -70.15
CA GLU A 984 -8.46 7.50 -68.68
C GLU A 984 -9.93 7.25 -68.29
N LEU A 985 -10.17 6.24 -67.43
CA LEU A 985 -11.42 6.13 -66.68
C LEU A 985 -11.48 7.23 -65.60
N PRO A 986 -12.64 7.86 -65.35
CA PRO A 986 -12.75 8.92 -64.36
C PRO A 986 -12.52 8.37 -62.95
N LYS A 987 -11.35 8.67 -62.37
CA LYS A 987 -11.13 8.59 -60.93
C LYS A 987 -12.20 9.46 -60.26
N ALA A 988 -12.96 8.90 -59.32
CA ALA A 988 -13.97 9.65 -58.60
C ALA A 988 -13.33 10.87 -57.93
N LYS A 989 -13.94 12.05 -58.07
CA LYS A 989 -13.52 13.21 -57.27
C LYS A 989 -13.73 12.86 -55.81
N GLU A 990 -12.63 12.76 -55.05
CA GLU A 990 -12.71 12.71 -53.59
C GLU A 990 -13.44 13.97 -53.13
N ALA A 991 -14.53 13.78 -52.38
CA ALA A 991 -15.22 14.90 -51.75
C ALA A 991 -14.26 15.53 -50.73
N ALA A 992 -14.24 16.86 -50.67
CA ALA A 992 -13.43 17.57 -49.67
C ALA A 992 -13.76 17.03 -48.26
N PRO A 993 -12.75 16.74 -47.42
CA PRO A 993 -12.95 16.00 -46.19
C PRO A 993 -13.91 16.75 -45.26
N THR A 994 -15.07 16.15 -45.01
CA THR A 994 -16.08 16.70 -44.11
C THR A 994 -15.50 16.74 -42.69
N ILE A 995 -15.16 17.94 -42.21
CA ILE A 995 -14.56 18.18 -40.89
C ILE A 995 -15.47 17.56 -39.84
N THR A 996 -15.01 16.52 -39.13
CA THR A 996 -15.83 15.70 -38.24
C THR A 996 -16.06 16.38 -36.89
N LEU A 997 -17.08 15.97 -36.11
CA LEU A 997 -17.26 16.46 -34.74
C LEU A 997 -15.98 16.33 -33.89
N THR A 998 -15.23 15.25 -34.06
CA THR A 998 -13.90 15.05 -33.43
C THR A 998 -12.88 16.13 -33.83
N ASP A 999 -12.84 16.54 -35.10
CA ASP A 999 -11.96 17.61 -35.58
C ASP A 999 -12.42 19.00 -35.13
N ARG A 1000 -13.74 19.22 -35.07
CA ARG A 1000 -14.36 20.49 -34.59
C ARG A 1000 -14.08 20.68 -33.10
N ALA A 1001 -14.26 19.63 -32.29
CA ALA A 1001 -13.93 19.63 -30.87
C ALA A 1001 -12.42 19.85 -30.61
N ALA A 1002 -11.54 19.26 -31.43
CA ALA A 1002 -10.08 19.43 -31.33
C ALA A 1002 -9.58 20.85 -31.69
N ARG A 1003 -10.43 21.71 -32.29
CA ARG A 1003 -10.10 23.08 -32.72
C ARG A 1003 -10.92 24.15 -32.00
N ALA A 1004 -11.75 23.75 -31.04
CA ALA A 1004 -12.69 24.64 -30.37
C ALA A 1004 -12.00 25.50 -29.31
N ASP A 1005 -12.36 26.79 -29.26
CA ASP A 1005 -11.94 27.69 -28.19
C ASP A 1005 -12.78 27.43 -26.93
N ALA A 1006 -12.15 26.83 -25.92
CA ALA A 1006 -12.80 26.49 -24.66
C ALA A 1006 -13.11 27.73 -23.79
N ALA A 1007 -12.30 28.80 -23.88
CA ALA A 1007 -12.52 30.03 -23.11
C ALA A 1007 -13.72 30.80 -23.67
N ARG A 1008 -13.80 30.91 -25.00
CA ARG A 1008 -14.98 31.47 -25.67
C ARG A 1008 -16.24 30.64 -25.38
N LEU A 1009 -16.18 29.31 -25.54
CA LEU A 1009 -17.33 28.46 -25.25
C LEU A 1009 -17.74 28.52 -23.77
N ALA A 1010 -16.81 28.77 -22.84
CA ALA A 1010 -17.11 28.94 -21.42
C ALA A 1010 -17.98 30.18 -21.17
N GLN A 1011 -17.62 31.29 -21.84
CA GLN A 1011 -18.39 32.53 -21.84
C GLN A 1011 -19.75 32.36 -22.54
N ASP A 1012 -19.77 31.77 -23.74
CA ASP A 1012 -20.98 31.57 -24.55
C ASP A 1012 -21.99 30.59 -23.88
N LEU A 1013 -21.52 29.63 -23.09
CA LEU A 1013 -22.36 28.62 -22.41
C LEU A 1013 -22.66 28.90 -20.93
N GLY A 1014 -21.93 29.82 -20.29
CA GLY A 1014 -22.04 30.10 -18.86
C GLY A 1014 -21.53 28.97 -17.97
N THR A 1015 -20.38 28.38 -18.31
CA THR A 1015 -19.83 27.17 -17.66
C THR A 1015 -18.32 27.28 -17.42
N GLY A 1016 -17.80 26.53 -16.44
CA GLY A 1016 -16.36 26.52 -16.13
C GLY A 1016 -15.48 26.10 -17.32
N GLU A 1017 -14.35 26.79 -17.48
CA GLU A 1017 -13.45 26.57 -18.61
C GLU A 1017 -12.72 25.22 -18.52
N LEU A 1018 -12.33 24.77 -17.33
CA LEU A 1018 -11.59 23.53 -17.17
C LEU A 1018 -12.49 22.32 -17.45
N LEU A 1019 -13.75 22.37 -17.00
CA LEU A 1019 -14.80 21.44 -17.41
C LEU A 1019 -14.98 21.39 -18.93
N LEU A 1020 -15.07 22.55 -19.62
CA LEU A 1020 -15.21 22.56 -21.08
C LEU A 1020 -13.97 22.03 -21.80
N ARG A 1021 -12.75 22.35 -21.34
CA ARG A 1021 -11.51 21.76 -21.87
C ARG A 1021 -11.55 20.23 -21.75
N ASP A 1022 -12.01 19.68 -20.63
CA ASP A 1022 -12.15 18.23 -20.44
C ASP A 1022 -13.26 17.57 -21.28
N ILE A 1023 -14.39 18.27 -21.48
CA ILE A 1023 -15.46 17.83 -22.39
C ILE A 1023 -14.94 17.82 -23.83
N LEU A 1024 -14.32 18.90 -24.31
CA LEU A 1024 -13.76 19.02 -25.66
C LEU A 1024 -12.67 17.98 -25.91
N ASN A 1025 -11.75 17.77 -24.94
CA ASN A 1025 -10.78 16.68 -24.99
C ASN A 1025 -11.45 15.32 -25.14
N SER A 1026 -12.49 15.04 -24.34
CA SER A 1026 -13.24 13.78 -24.38
C SER A 1026 -14.02 13.57 -25.69
N LEU A 1027 -14.54 14.64 -26.29
CA LEU A 1027 -15.22 14.62 -27.60
C LEU A 1027 -14.24 14.53 -28.77
N SER A 1028 -13.00 15.03 -28.64
CA SER A 1028 -11.97 14.96 -29.67
C SER A 1028 -11.38 13.55 -29.85
N ARG A 1029 -11.36 12.75 -28.77
CA ARG A 1029 -10.82 11.37 -28.74
C ARG A 1029 -11.73 10.45 -27.90
N PRO A 1030 -12.97 10.16 -28.35
CA PRO A 1030 -13.94 9.40 -27.57
C PRO A 1030 -13.53 7.93 -27.43
N GLY A 1031 -13.74 7.36 -26.23
CA GLY A 1031 -13.42 5.95 -25.95
C GLY A 1031 -11.92 5.62 -25.86
N ARG A 1032 -11.02 6.62 -25.89
CA ARG A 1032 -9.56 6.44 -25.84
C ARG A 1032 -9.08 5.71 -24.57
N ASP A 1033 -7.95 5.02 -24.67
CA ASP A 1033 -7.11 4.62 -23.53
C ASP A 1033 -5.92 5.60 -23.40
N PRO A 1034 -5.71 6.29 -22.26
CA PRO A 1034 -4.64 7.27 -22.12
C PRO A 1034 -3.25 6.62 -22.04
N ARG A 1035 -3.16 5.28 -21.89
CA ARG A 1035 -1.89 4.53 -22.01
C ARG A 1035 -1.35 4.56 -23.44
N GLU A 1036 -2.13 4.96 -24.44
CA GLU A 1036 -1.62 5.20 -25.81
C GLU A 1036 -0.50 6.25 -25.89
N ASP A 1037 -0.45 7.20 -24.95
CA ASP A 1037 0.61 8.23 -24.86
C ASP A 1037 1.89 7.72 -24.17
N PHE A 1038 1.86 6.51 -23.59
CA PHE A 1038 3.00 5.94 -22.86
C PHE A 1038 3.94 5.14 -23.79
N PRO A 1039 5.22 4.96 -23.44
CA PRO A 1039 6.18 4.23 -24.27
C PRO A 1039 5.70 2.81 -24.63
N LYS A 1040 5.55 2.55 -25.94
CA LYS A 1040 5.02 1.28 -26.46
C LYS A 1040 5.89 0.08 -26.09
N PRO A 1041 5.30 -1.10 -25.82
CA PRO A 1041 6.03 -2.33 -25.54
C PRO A 1041 7.09 -2.63 -26.60
N LYS A 1042 8.33 -2.86 -26.17
CA LYS A 1042 9.47 -3.11 -27.07
C LYS A 1042 9.57 -4.58 -27.43
N PHE A 1043 8.92 -4.96 -28.53
CA PHE A 1043 9.06 -6.30 -29.12
C PHE A 1043 10.44 -6.50 -29.76
N ARG A 1044 10.92 -7.75 -29.74
CA ARG A 1044 12.22 -8.20 -30.25
C ARG A 1044 12.04 -9.37 -31.21
N ARG A 1045 13.04 -9.59 -32.07
CA ARG A 1045 13.20 -10.79 -32.92
C ARG A 1045 14.58 -11.43 -32.72
N GLU A 1046 15.59 -10.60 -32.52
CA GLU A 1046 16.98 -10.96 -32.26
C GLU A 1046 17.41 -10.47 -30.87
N ILE A 1047 18.51 -11.03 -30.37
CA ILE A 1047 19.13 -10.59 -29.11
C ILE A 1047 19.86 -9.27 -29.37
N MET A 1048 19.47 -8.19 -28.69
CA MET A 1048 20.25 -6.96 -28.64
C MET A 1048 21.65 -7.28 -28.10
N LYS A 1049 22.72 -6.66 -28.64
CA LYS A 1049 24.07 -6.80 -28.10
C LYS A 1049 24.07 -6.53 -26.59
N LEU A 1050 24.87 -7.30 -25.85
CA LEU A 1050 24.95 -7.16 -24.40
C LEU A 1050 25.53 -5.79 -24.03
N GLU A 1051 24.81 -5.09 -23.17
CA GLU A 1051 25.28 -4.03 -22.27
C GLU A 1051 25.25 -4.59 -20.83
#